data_AF-A0ABD1LWJ9-F1
#
_entry.id   AF-A0ABD1LWJ9-F1
#
_cell.length_a   1.000
_cell.length_b   1.000
_cell.length_c   1.000
_cell.angle_alpha   90.00
_cell.angle_beta   90.00
_cell.angle_gamma   90.00
#
_symmetry.space_group_name_H-M   'P 1'
#
loop_
_entity.id
_entity.type
_entity.pdbx_description
1 polymer ?
#
loop_
_entity_poly.entity_id
_entity_poly.type
_entity_poly.pdbx_seq_one_letter_code
_entity_poly.pdbx_strand_id
1 'polypeptide(L)'
;MRKRECSDTIVTLWYNPVLQLLDSGNLVIRNEAETNPEEFLWQSFDYPSDTALPGMKFGSDLKTGLQRRFTAWKSPDDPSPGDVYRVLELYNYPEIYLMKGTTKLYRFGPWNGLHFSGMPEIQNNTIYDLNFVRNKYEVYYSFSQVNDRVITRVVTNQTGYIYRYVWAEDKERSWKTYMTYPKVFCDTYDLCGPYGSCVSTQSQSCQCLKGFRPKSQEEWISSGWSQGCVRNKPLSCKDKLTGVFVKFEGLKVPATTHTWLDDNIGLQECRVKCLNNCSCMAYTNSDIRGGGSGCVMWFGDLFDMQQYDTGGQDLYIRMDASDGYMAPEYAADGLFSIKSDVFSFGILVLEIICGKRNKGLYHVDKNLNLVGHAWTTWKDGKALELIDPNMKESCVISEVLRCLHISLLCVQQYPEDRPTMTSVILMLESHMKLVEPKEHGFIPRNVPIKEDLCSNKKDTSSSNDNQRRVPKKIPKKPKKNLDHALSSIQVKGSEKPHSGIRIACQRRNTRMKGNGHSDVIVTPGVSLGLGYSNDVLDTLSDGKTLVSKGEIFELGFFSPGSSQKRYLGIWYKNISIQTVVWVTNRENPINDSSGTLTMNSTGNLILTQNGSLVWYTNSHKQAHNPAVELLDKVAILL
;
A
#
# COMPACT_ATOMS: atom_id res chain seq x y z
N MET A 1 71.95 18.60 -7.44
CA MET A 1 70.61 18.37 -8.02
C MET A 1 70.63 17.08 -8.83
N ARG A 2 69.71 16.15 -8.58
CA ARG A 2 69.27 15.10 -9.52
C ARG A 2 67.78 14.91 -9.28
N LYS A 3 66.96 14.97 -10.33
CA LYS A 3 65.53 14.64 -10.21
C LYS A 3 65.43 13.13 -9.91
N ARG A 4 64.56 12.75 -8.97
CA ARG A 4 63.93 11.43 -9.03
C ARG A 4 62.68 11.60 -9.86
N GLU A 5 62.61 10.89 -10.98
CA GLU A 5 61.35 10.71 -11.68
C GLU A 5 60.56 9.66 -10.89
N CYS A 6 59.33 9.99 -10.50
CA CYS A 6 58.39 8.95 -10.13
C CYS A 6 58.04 8.20 -11.41
N SER A 7 58.28 6.89 -11.43
CA SER A 7 57.60 6.03 -12.39
C SER A 7 56.14 5.99 -11.97
N ASP A 8 55.27 6.71 -12.66
CA ASP A 8 53.82 6.58 -12.50
C ASP A 8 53.41 5.19 -12.98
N THR A 9 53.43 4.22 -12.06
CA THR A 9 52.88 2.89 -12.29
C THR A 9 51.37 3.04 -12.42
N ILE A 10 50.89 3.24 -13.65
CA ILE A 10 49.48 3.18 -13.99
C ILE A 10 49.00 1.79 -13.60
N VAL A 11 48.29 1.70 -12.47
CA VAL A 11 47.53 0.50 -12.11
C VAL A 11 46.33 0.47 -13.05
N THR A 12 46.51 -0.17 -14.21
CA THR A 12 45.39 -0.58 -15.05
C THR A 12 44.49 -1.47 -14.20
N LEU A 13 43.29 -0.98 -13.88
CA LEU A 13 42.24 -1.83 -13.34
C LEU A 13 41.88 -2.85 -14.41
N TRP A 14 42.25 -4.11 -14.17
CA TRP A 14 41.99 -5.21 -15.09
C TRP A 14 40.47 -5.40 -15.18
N TYR A 15 39.97 -5.53 -16.41
CA TYR A 15 38.56 -5.74 -16.69
C TYR A 15 38.38 -7.21 -17.10
N ASN A 16 38.18 -8.02 -16.05
CA ASN A 16 37.99 -9.46 -16.04
C ASN A 16 36.53 -9.72 -15.61
N PRO A 17 35.57 -9.75 -16.56
CA PRO A 17 34.17 -9.99 -16.22
C PRO A 17 33.96 -11.47 -15.82
N VAL A 18 33.29 -11.67 -14.69
CA VAL A 18 32.96 -12.98 -14.10
C VAL A 18 31.44 -13.13 -14.01
N LEU A 19 30.92 -14.27 -14.49
CA LEU A 19 29.53 -14.67 -14.32
C LEU A 19 29.31 -15.29 -12.93
N GLN A 20 28.28 -14.86 -12.20
CA GLN A 20 27.94 -15.44 -10.89
C GLN A 20 26.43 -15.51 -10.67
N LEU A 21 25.93 -16.66 -10.19
CA LEU A 21 24.56 -16.79 -9.66
C LEU A 21 24.58 -16.53 -8.15
N LEU A 22 23.82 -15.54 -7.69
CA LEU A 22 23.72 -15.17 -6.27
C LEU A 22 22.61 -15.94 -5.56
N ASP A 23 22.72 -16.06 -4.24
CA ASP A 23 21.76 -16.76 -3.37
C ASP A 23 20.37 -16.10 -3.34
N SER A 24 20.26 -14.87 -3.84
CA SER A 24 18.99 -14.16 -4.10
C SER A 24 18.27 -14.61 -5.39
N GLY A 25 18.93 -15.40 -6.24
CA GLY A 25 18.47 -15.76 -7.58
C GLY A 25 18.83 -14.73 -8.66
N ASN A 26 19.58 -13.67 -8.32
CA ASN A 26 20.11 -12.73 -9.29
C ASN A 26 21.34 -13.32 -9.98
N LEU A 27 21.32 -13.39 -11.31
CA LEU A 27 22.47 -13.79 -12.14
C LEU A 27 23.17 -12.52 -12.59
N VAL A 28 24.43 -12.34 -12.19
CA VAL A 28 25.18 -11.09 -12.38
C VAL A 28 26.45 -11.32 -13.20
N ILE A 29 26.84 -10.29 -13.95
CA ILE A 29 28.20 -10.14 -14.47
C ILE A 29 28.84 -9.01 -13.67
N ARG A 30 29.97 -9.26 -13.04
CA ARG A 30 30.75 -8.25 -12.29
C ARG A 30 32.22 -8.29 -12.72
N ASN A 31 32.97 -7.21 -12.51
CA ASN A 31 34.41 -7.24 -12.68
C ASN A 31 35.06 -7.97 -11.48
N GLU A 32 36.05 -8.81 -11.73
CA GLU A 32 36.81 -9.52 -10.68
C GLU A 32 37.48 -8.54 -9.71
N ALA A 33 38.08 -7.48 -10.26
CA ALA A 33 38.79 -6.45 -9.50
C ALA A 33 37.86 -5.40 -8.86
N GLU A 34 36.53 -5.52 -9.00
CA GLU A 34 35.60 -4.61 -8.33
C GLU A 34 35.35 -5.06 -6.89
N THR A 35 35.49 -4.11 -5.97
CA THR A 35 35.34 -4.31 -4.52
C THR A 35 33.94 -3.94 -4.01
N ASN A 36 33.19 -3.16 -4.78
CA ASN A 36 31.79 -2.85 -4.52
C ASN A 36 30.88 -4.05 -4.88
N PRO A 37 30.26 -4.75 -3.92
CA PRO A 37 29.48 -5.97 -4.20
C PRO A 37 28.16 -5.73 -4.93
N GLU A 38 27.74 -4.46 -5.09
CA GLU A 38 26.51 -4.08 -5.82
C GLU A 38 26.79 -3.50 -7.22
N GLU A 39 28.05 -3.35 -7.64
CA GLU A 39 28.41 -2.73 -8.92
C GLU A 39 28.50 -3.77 -10.07
N PHE A 40 27.32 -4.13 -10.58
CA PHE A 40 27.18 -5.09 -11.67
C PHE A 40 27.32 -4.43 -13.05
N LEU A 41 27.97 -5.16 -13.97
CA LEU A 41 28.06 -4.84 -15.39
C LEU A 41 26.76 -5.22 -16.14
N TRP A 42 26.07 -6.25 -15.64
CA TRP A 42 24.73 -6.69 -16.04
C TRP A 42 24.13 -7.55 -14.92
N GLN A 43 22.80 -7.60 -14.80
CA GLN A 43 22.09 -8.47 -13.85
C GLN A 43 20.73 -8.94 -14.37
N SER A 44 20.29 -10.15 -14.00
CA SER A 44 18.98 -10.69 -14.40
C SER A 44 17.80 -9.97 -13.74
N PHE A 45 18.00 -9.37 -12.57
CA PHE A 45 16.96 -8.60 -11.86
C PHE A 45 16.51 -7.33 -12.60
N ASP A 46 17.30 -6.83 -13.55
CA ASP A 46 16.92 -5.74 -14.45
C ASP A 46 16.02 -6.20 -15.61
N TYR A 47 15.97 -7.51 -15.88
CA TYR A 47 15.21 -8.12 -16.98
C TYR A 47 14.27 -9.23 -16.45
N PRO A 48 13.30 -8.89 -15.57
CA PRO A 48 12.41 -9.86 -14.95
C PRO A 48 11.52 -10.63 -15.94
N SER A 49 11.08 -11.82 -15.52
CA SER A 49 10.09 -12.64 -16.24
C SER A 49 8.67 -12.34 -15.75
N ASP A 50 7.93 -13.35 -15.27
CA ASP A 50 6.59 -13.20 -14.67
C ASP A 50 6.64 -13.07 -13.12
N THR A 51 7.73 -13.53 -12.53
CA THR A 51 7.91 -13.78 -11.09
C THR A 51 8.79 -12.73 -10.44
N ALA A 52 8.31 -12.15 -9.34
CA ALA A 52 9.07 -11.29 -8.44
C ALA A 52 9.57 -12.07 -7.22
N LEU A 53 10.88 -11.98 -6.95
CA LEU A 53 11.58 -12.51 -5.78
C LEU A 53 11.84 -11.40 -4.74
N PRO A 54 12.19 -11.75 -3.49
CA PRO A 54 12.68 -10.78 -2.52
C PRO A 54 13.85 -9.94 -3.08
N GLY A 55 13.88 -8.65 -2.76
CA GLY A 55 14.92 -7.72 -3.20
C GLY A 55 14.83 -7.23 -4.66
N MET A 56 13.97 -7.82 -5.51
CA MET A 56 13.78 -7.33 -6.88
C MET A 56 13.15 -5.93 -6.89
N LYS A 57 13.71 -5.01 -7.69
CA LYS A 57 13.14 -3.67 -7.93
C LYS A 57 12.06 -3.75 -9.02
N PHE A 58 10.85 -3.32 -8.70
CA PHE A 58 9.73 -3.20 -9.64
C PHE A 58 9.42 -1.72 -9.92
N GLY A 59 9.70 -1.25 -11.13
CA GLY A 59 9.61 0.17 -11.49
C GLY A 59 10.77 0.63 -12.34
N SER A 60 11.06 1.93 -12.30
CA SER A 60 11.90 2.60 -13.29
C SER A 60 13.17 3.18 -12.69
N ASP A 61 14.29 2.93 -13.36
CA ASP A 61 15.53 3.69 -13.20
C ASP A 61 15.46 4.94 -14.09
N LEU A 62 15.55 6.12 -13.47
CA LEU A 62 15.40 7.41 -14.14
C LEU A 62 16.71 7.91 -14.79
N LYS A 63 17.85 7.28 -14.51
CA LYS A 63 19.15 7.61 -15.14
C LYS A 63 19.30 6.92 -16.49
N THR A 64 18.90 5.65 -16.55
CA THR A 64 19.05 4.76 -17.71
C THR A 64 17.78 4.64 -18.55
N GLY A 65 16.61 4.98 -17.99
CA GLY A 65 15.31 4.78 -18.62
C GLY A 65 14.80 3.33 -18.55
N LEU A 66 15.50 2.44 -17.84
CA LEU A 66 15.10 1.04 -17.69
C LEU A 66 13.82 0.91 -16.84
N GLN A 67 12.74 0.42 -17.46
CA GLN A 67 11.50 0.06 -16.76
C GLN A 67 11.41 -1.46 -16.54
N ARG A 68 11.51 -1.88 -15.28
CA ARG A 68 11.43 -3.28 -14.84
C ARG A 68 9.96 -3.68 -14.70
N ARG A 69 9.45 -4.50 -15.63
CA ARG A 69 8.03 -4.94 -15.70
C ARG A 69 7.89 -6.46 -15.66
N PHE A 70 6.90 -6.99 -14.93
CA PHE A 70 6.66 -8.44 -14.87
C PHE A 70 5.62 -8.84 -15.91
N THR A 71 6.04 -9.56 -16.95
CA THR A 71 5.17 -10.04 -18.03
C THR A 71 4.98 -11.55 -17.93
N ALA A 72 3.70 -11.97 -17.86
CA ALA A 72 3.29 -13.36 -17.73
C ALA A 72 3.90 -14.27 -18.81
N TRP A 73 3.99 -15.56 -18.51
CA TRP A 73 4.17 -16.59 -19.52
C TRP A 73 2.89 -16.74 -20.32
N LYS A 74 3.00 -16.93 -21.63
CA LYS A 74 1.86 -17.09 -22.54
C LYS A 74 1.06 -18.36 -22.28
N SER A 75 1.70 -19.43 -21.81
CA SER A 75 1.03 -20.60 -21.23
C SER A 75 1.96 -21.32 -20.22
N PRO A 76 1.50 -22.35 -19.48
CA PRO A 76 2.38 -23.19 -18.64
C PRO A 76 3.50 -23.91 -19.42
N ASP A 77 3.31 -24.12 -20.72
CA ASP A 77 4.24 -24.80 -21.65
C ASP A 77 4.99 -23.80 -22.58
N ASP A 78 4.64 -22.51 -22.52
CA ASP A 78 5.16 -21.44 -23.38
C ASP A 78 5.54 -20.20 -22.53
N PRO A 79 6.83 -20.07 -22.14
CA PRO A 79 7.33 -18.95 -21.35
C PRO A 79 7.54 -17.67 -22.16
N SER A 80 7.20 -17.64 -23.47
CA SER A 80 7.21 -16.39 -24.23
C SER A 80 6.31 -15.31 -23.58
N PRO A 81 6.54 -14.02 -23.82
CA PRO A 81 5.75 -12.96 -23.17
C PRO A 81 4.28 -13.01 -23.59
N GLY A 82 3.40 -13.23 -22.61
CA GLY A 82 1.95 -13.12 -22.78
C GLY A 82 1.45 -11.67 -22.73
N ASP A 83 0.21 -11.46 -23.12
CA ASP A 83 -0.44 -10.13 -23.14
C ASP A 83 -0.52 -9.46 -21.76
N VAL A 84 -0.47 -10.24 -20.66
CA VAL A 84 -0.68 -9.74 -19.30
C VAL A 84 0.63 -9.35 -18.62
N TYR A 85 0.72 -8.11 -18.15
CA TYR A 85 1.90 -7.59 -17.46
C TYR A 85 1.57 -6.59 -16.35
N ARG A 86 2.47 -6.51 -15.35
CA ARG A 86 2.48 -5.44 -14.34
C ARG A 86 3.42 -4.31 -14.77
N VAL A 87 2.97 -3.07 -14.68
CA VAL A 87 3.75 -1.86 -14.97
C VAL A 87 3.60 -0.81 -13.86
N LEU A 88 4.64 0.00 -13.65
CA LEU A 88 4.60 1.20 -12.81
C LEU A 88 4.63 2.43 -13.73
N GLU A 89 3.61 3.27 -13.63
CA GLU A 89 3.42 4.48 -14.43
C GLU A 89 3.95 5.71 -13.69
N LEU A 90 4.80 6.49 -14.36
CA LEU A 90 5.50 7.66 -13.80
C LEU A 90 4.66 8.95 -13.94
N TYR A 91 3.42 8.92 -13.46
CA TYR A 91 2.64 10.14 -13.24
C TYR A 91 3.23 10.96 -12.07
N ASN A 92 2.77 12.20 -11.89
CA ASN A 92 3.21 13.07 -10.77
C ASN A 92 3.04 12.40 -9.40
N TYR A 93 2.04 11.52 -9.24
CA TYR A 93 1.90 10.62 -8.10
C TYR A 93 1.89 9.17 -8.63
N PRO A 94 3.04 8.47 -8.68
CA PRO A 94 3.19 7.20 -9.44
C PRO A 94 2.26 6.07 -8.98
N GLU A 95 1.81 5.24 -9.92
CA GLU A 95 0.86 4.15 -9.68
C GLU A 95 1.30 2.83 -10.33
N ILE A 96 0.81 1.71 -9.79
CA ILE A 96 0.97 0.39 -10.40
C ILE A 96 -0.33 -0.05 -11.08
N TYR A 97 -0.19 -0.65 -12.27
CA TYR A 97 -1.28 -1.23 -13.05
C TYR A 97 -0.99 -2.70 -13.40
N LEU A 98 -2.04 -3.51 -13.39
CA LEU A 98 -2.11 -4.78 -14.12
C LEU A 98 -2.78 -4.53 -15.46
N MET A 99 -2.08 -4.87 -16.53
CA MET A 99 -2.45 -4.62 -17.92
C MET A 99 -2.71 -5.92 -18.66
N LYS A 100 -3.55 -5.87 -19.70
CA LYS A 100 -3.64 -6.87 -20.76
C LYS A 100 -3.61 -6.16 -22.12
N GLY A 101 -2.47 -6.25 -22.82
CA GLY A 101 -2.20 -5.42 -23.99
C GLY A 101 -2.24 -3.94 -23.61
N THR A 102 -3.20 -3.19 -24.16
CA THR A 102 -3.47 -1.77 -23.83
C THR A 102 -4.54 -1.58 -22.75
N THR A 103 -5.28 -2.63 -22.38
CA THR A 103 -6.38 -2.54 -21.40
C THR A 103 -5.86 -2.61 -19.97
N LYS A 104 -6.23 -1.62 -19.14
CA LYS A 104 -6.06 -1.67 -17.68
C LYS A 104 -7.07 -2.67 -17.09
N LEU A 105 -6.59 -3.71 -16.39
CA LEU A 105 -7.43 -4.69 -15.69
C LEU A 105 -7.70 -4.26 -14.24
N TYR A 106 -6.65 -3.84 -13.54
CA TYR A 106 -6.71 -3.39 -12.14
C TYR A 106 -5.65 -2.31 -11.90
N ARG A 107 -6.04 -1.26 -11.17
CA ARG A 107 -5.16 -0.22 -10.66
C ARG A 107 -4.95 -0.42 -9.17
N PHE A 108 -3.68 -0.58 -8.79
CA PHE A 108 -3.21 -0.69 -7.40
C PHE A 108 -3.31 0.64 -6.68
N GLY A 109 -3.26 1.74 -7.44
CA GLY A 109 -3.21 3.11 -6.95
C GLY A 109 -1.80 3.54 -6.59
N PRO A 110 -1.66 4.75 -6.04
CA PRO A 110 -0.39 5.28 -5.57
C PRO A 110 -0.02 4.76 -4.18
N TRP A 111 1.26 4.89 -3.82
CA TRP A 111 1.78 4.56 -2.49
C TRP A 111 1.54 5.70 -1.50
N ASN A 112 0.85 5.41 -0.39
CA ASN A 112 0.42 6.40 0.62
C ASN A 112 1.35 6.51 1.85
N GLY A 113 2.57 5.98 1.77
CA GLY A 113 3.50 5.91 2.90
C GLY A 113 3.50 4.57 3.65
N LEU A 114 2.38 3.82 3.63
CA LEU A 114 2.23 2.50 4.27
C LEU A 114 1.96 1.37 3.27
N HIS A 115 1.14 1.62 2.25
CA HIS A 115 0.69 0.64 1.27
C HIS A 115 0.24 1.33 -0.03
N PHE A 116 -0.16 0.56 -1.04
CA PHE A 116 -0.87 1.09 -2.21
C PHE A 116 -2.34 1.33 -1.89
N SER A 117 -2.96 2.40 -2.43
CA SER A 117 -4.32 2.80 -2.01
C SER A 117 -5.42 1.77 -2.33
N GLY A 118 -5.23 0.94 -3.36
CA GLY A 118 -6.08 -0.20 -3.72
C GLY A 118 -5.79 -1.49 -2.95
N MET A 119 -4.85 -1.45 -1.99
CA MET A 119 -4.34 -2.60 -1.24
C MET A 119 -4.20 -2.33 0.28
N PRO A 120 -5.22 -1.78 0.97
CA PRO A 120 -5.11 -1.41 2.40
C PRO A 120 -4.83 -2.59 3.34
N GLU A 121 -5.21 -3.79 2.89
CA GLU A 121 -5.00 -5.08 3.53
C GLU A 121 -3.51 -5.47 3.65
N ILE A 122 -2.64 -4.92 2.80
CA ILE A 122 -1.27 -5.39 2.65
C ILE A 122 -0.33 -4.50 3.46
N GLN A 123 0.17 -5.05 4.56
CA GLN A 123 1.10 -4.39 5.47
C GLN A 123 2.28 -5.33 5.81
N ASN A 124 3.37 -4.74 6.32
CA ASN A 124 4.59 -5.46 6.65
C ASN A 124 4.31 -6.47 7.77
N ASN A 125 4.86 -7.69 7.65
CA ASN A 125 4.49 -8.84 8.48
C ASN A 125 5.66 -9.82 8.63
N THR A 126 5.44 -10.93 9.34
CA THR A 126 6.48 -11.93 9.67
C THR A 126 7.02 -12.72 8.47
N ILE A 127 6.48 -12.53 7.27
CA ILE A 127 6.96 -13.16 6.02
C ILE A 127 7.71 -12.13 5.17
N TYR A 128 7.12 -10.94 4.97
CA TYR A 128 7.68 -9.90 4.10
C TYR A 128 7.52 -8.49 4.63
N ASP A 129 8.51 -7.66 4.29
CA ASP A 129 8.56 -6.22 4.54
C ASP A 129 8.45 -5.48 3.19
N LEU A 130 7.63 -4.42 3.12
CA LEU A 130 7.42 -3.66 1.89
C LEU A 130 8.20 -2.36 1.90
N ASN A 131 8.84 -2.06 0.77
CA ASN A 131 9.58 -0.83 0.56
C ASN A 131 9.19 -0.19 -0.79
N PHE A 132 8.89 1.10 -0.76
CA PHE A 132 8.66 1.93 -1.93
C PHE A 132 9.59 3.14 -1.90
N VAL A 133 10.43 3.24 -2.92
CA VAL A 133 11.40 4.32 -3.09
C VAL A 133 10.93 5.22 -4.22
N ARG A 134 10.88 6.53 -3.95
CA ARG A 134 10.64 7.58 -4.94
C ARG A 134 11.69 8.66 -4.76
N ASN A 135 12.65 8.76 -5.67
CA ASN A 135 13.68 9.80 -5.66
C ASN A 135 14.06 10.24 -7.09
N LYS A 136 14.97 11.19 -7.22
CA LYS A 136 15.40 11.77 -8.51
C LYS A 136 16.25 10.85 -9.41
N TYR A 137 16.50 9.61 -8.98
CA TYR A 137 17.30 8.61 -9.68
C TYR A 137 16.50 7.34 -10.00
N GLU A 138 15.53 6.97 -9.16
CA GLU A 138 14.71 5.78 -9.35
C GLU A 138 13.35 5.88 -8.62
N VAL A 139 12.36 5.21 -9.18
CA VAL A 139 11.03 5.01 -8.57
C VAL A 139 10.68 3.52 -8.64
N TYR A 140 10.68 2.83 -7.51
CA TYR A 140 10.41 1.39 -7.47
C TYR A 140 9.70 0.92 -6.19
N TYR A 141 8.88 -0.11 -6.37
CA TYR A 141 8.40 -1.00 -5.32
C TYR A 141 9.34 -2.19 -5.17
N SER A 142 9.49 -2.70 -3.96
CA SER A 142 10.19 -3.94 -3.64
C SER A 142 9.59 -4.57 -2.39
N PHE A 143 9.88 -5.85 -2.17
CA PHE A 143 9.65 -6.49 -0.88
C PHE A 143 10.89 -7.27 -0.46
N SER A 144 11.20 -7.24 0.83
CA SER A 144 12.23 -8.08 1.45
C SER A 144 11.58 -9.24 2.20
N GLN A 145 12.34 -10.31 2.40
CA GLN A 145 11.92 -11.44 3.24
C GLN A 145 12.31 -11.14 4.69
N VAL A 146 11.39 -11.36 5.64
CA VAL A 146 11.59 -11.08 7.09
C VAL A 146 12.04 -12.32 7.86
N ASN A 147 11.74 -13.49 7.32
CA ASN A 147 12.09 -14.78 7.91
C ASN A 147 12.67 -15.68 6.82
N ASP A 148 13.98 -15.92 6.86
CA ASP A 148 14.74 -16.67 5.85
C ASP A 148 14.20 -18.09 5.62
N ARG A 149 13.44 -18.64 6.59
CA ARG A 149 12.81 -19.96 6.51
C ARG A 149 11.52 -20.00 5.68
N VAL A 150 10.98 -18.85 5.26
CA VAL A 150 9.65 -18.74 4.61
C VAL A 150 9.79 -18.18 3.19
N ILE A 151 10.10 -19.07 2.25
CA ILE A 151 10.27 -18.72 0.83
C ILE A 151 8.96 -18.16 0.27
N THR A 152 9.00 -16.96 -0.32
CA THR A 152 7.83 -16.33 -0.96
C THR A 152 8.18 -15.65 -2.29
N ARG A 153 7.24 -15.68 -3.24
CA ARG A 153 7.38 -15.09 -4.58
C ARG A 153 6.03 -14.53 -5.07
N VAL A 154 6.05 -13.56 -5.99
CA VAL A 154 4.83 -12.94 -6.55
C VAL A 154 4.79 -13.05 -8.08
N VAL A 155 3.87 -13.85 -8.61
CA VAL A 155 3.78 -14.27 -10.02
C VAL A 155 2.64 -13.56 -10.75
N THR A 156 2.89 -13.06 -11.96
CA THR A 156 1.85 -12.57 -12.90
C THR A 156 1.38 -13.70 -13.81
N ASN A 157 0.08 -13.99 -13.87
CA ASN A 157 -0.49 -15.05 -14.70
C ASN A 157 -1.33 -14.49 -15.87
N GLN A 158 -1.25 -15.15 -17.04
CA GLN A 158 -1.92 -14.76 -18.29
C GLN A 158 -3.46 -14.75 -18.23
N THR A 159 -4.06 -15.33 -17.20
CA THR A 159 -5.51 -15.18 -16.89
C THR A 159 -5.89 -13.79 -16.39
N GLY A 160 -4.94 -12.89 -16.10
CA GLY A 160 -5.22 -11.58 -15.53
C GLY A 160 -5.19 -11.54 -13.99
N TYR A 161 -4.48 -12.48 -13.36
CA TYR A 161 -4.33 -12.57 -11.91
C TYR A 161 -2.86 -12.55 -11.48
N ILE A 162 -2.62 -12.07 -10.27
CA ILE A 162 -1.32 -12.02 -9.60
C ILE A 162 -1.43 -12.82 -8.31
N TYR A 163 -0.50 -13.73 -8.09
CA TYR A 163 -0.48 -14.65 -6.96
C TYR A 163 0.78 -14.41 -6.11
N ARG A 164 0.65 -14.13 -4.81
CA ARG A 164 1.77 -14.35 -3.89
C ARG A 164 1.69 -15.79 -3.40
N TYR A 165 2.75 -16.55 -3.65
CA TYR A 165 2.91 -17.89 -3.10
C TYR A 165 3.83 -17.86 -1.88
N VAL A 166 3.59 -18.78 -0.96
CA VAL A 166 4.48 -19.13 0.15
C VAL A 166 4.74 -20.63 0.05
N TRP A 167 6.00 -21.04 0.23
CA TRP A 167 6.36 -22.46 0.27
C TRP A 167 5.98 -23.07 1.62
N ALA A 168 5.24 -24.18 1.60
CA ALA A 168 4.90 -24.91 2.82
C ALA A 168 5.73 -26.19 2.94
N GLU A 169 6.54 -26.27 4.00
CA GLU A 169 7.18 -27.51 4.49
C GLU A 169 6.16 -28.46 5.18
N ASP A 170 4.91 -28.48 4.70
CA ASP A 170 3.90 -29.43 5.13
C ASP A 170 4.09 -30.81 4.46
N LYS A 171 3.20 -31.76 4.73
CA LYS A 171 3.27 -33.12 4.17
C LYS A 171 3.18 -33.17 2.63
N GLU A 172 2.63 -32.13 2.01
CA GLU A 172 2.43 -32.07 0.57
C GLU A 172 3.58 -31.35 -0.15
N ARG A 173 4.43 -30.62 0.58
CA ARG A 173 5.60 -29.85 0.08
C ARG A 173 5.28 -29.11 -1.21
N SER A 174 4.51 -28.03 -1.05
CA SER A 174 3.86 -27.34 -2.17
C SER A 174 3.76 -25.82 -1.96
N TRP A 175 3.64 -25.09 -3.07
CA TRP A 175 3.33 -23.66 -3.07
C TRP A 175 1.87 -23.45 -2.66
N LYS A 176 1.64 -22.82 -1.51
CA LYS A 176 0.31 -22.39 -1.08
C LYS A 176 0.08 -20.94 -1.54
N THR A 177 -1.09 -20.66 -2.10
CA THR A 177 -1.51 -19.29 -2.44
C THR A 177 -1.79 -18.53 -1.16
N TYR A 178 -1.00 -17.49 -0.87
CA TYR A 178 -1.19 -16.63 0.30
C TYR A 178 -2.22 -15.52 0.03
N MET A 179 -2.21 -14.97 -1.19
CA MET A 179 -3.14 -13.92 -1.62
C MET A 179 -3.21 -13.84 -3.16
N THR A 180 -4.31 -13.29 -3.69
CA THR A 180 -4.55 -13.07 -5.12
C THR A 180 -5.08 -11.67 -5.40
N TYR A 181 -4.66 -11.07 -6.51
CA TYR A 181 -5.22 -9.81 -7.03
C TYR A 181 -5.47 -9.92 -8.54
N PRO A 182 -6.62 -9.48 -9.11
CA PRO A 182 -7.84 -9.00 -8.42
C PRO A 182 -8.38 -9.97 -7.36
N LYS A 183 -9.00 -9.43 -6.29
CA LYS A 183 -9.56 -10.16 -5.14
C LYS A 183 -11.08 -10.13 -5.14
N VAL A 184 -11.68 -8.98 -5.47
CA VAL A 184 -13.14 -8.75 -5.50
C VAL A 184 -13.56 -8.07 -6.79
N PHE A 185 -14.87 -8.08 -7.10
CA PHE A 185 -15.40 -7.44 -8.31
C PHE A 185 -15.05 -5.94 -8.41
N CYS A 186 -14.96 -5.24 -7.28
CA CYS A 186 -14.54 -3.83 -7.19
C CYS A 186 -13.05 -3.57 -7.52
N ASP A 187 -12.23 -4.61 -7.69
CA ASP A 187 -10.87 -4.48 -8.25
C ASP A 187 -10.89 -4.38 -9.80
N THR A 188 -12.06 -4.51 -10.45
CA THR A 188 -12.20 -4.22 -11.88
C THR A 188 -11.97 -2.74 -12.14
N TYR A 189 -10.96 -2.41 -12.94
CA TYR A 189 -10.59 -1.02 -13.23
C TYR A 189 -11.76 -0.20 -13.83
N ASP A 190 -12.04 0.93 -13.20
CA ASP A 190 -13.04 1.95 -13.56
C ASP A 190 -14.49 1.46 -13.68
N LEU A 191 -14.84 0.43 -12.90
CA LEU A 191 -16.16 -0.22 -12.91
C LEU A 191 -17.35 0.74 -12.72
N CYS A 192 -17.18 1.81 -11.95
CA CYS A 192 -18.26 2.74 -11.57
C CYS A 192 -18.20 4.11 -12.27
N GLY A 193 -17.22 4.33 -13.15
CA GLY A 193 -17.02 5.58 -13.88
C GLY A 193 -16.81 6.84 -13.01
N PRO A 194 -16.92 8.04 -13.61
CA PRO A 194 -16.75 9.32 -12.92
C PRO A 194 -17.65 9.51 -11.70
N TYR A 195 -17.07 9.87 -10.56
CA TYR A 195 -17.74 10.13 -9.27
C TYR A 195 -18.62 9.00 -8.72
N GLY A 196 -18.53 7.80 -9.29
CA GLY A 196 -18.99 6.56 -8.69
C GLY A 196 -17.90 5.96 -7.80
N SER A 197 -18.30 5.21 -6.77
CA SER A 197 -17.40 4.44 -5.91
C SER A 197 -17.94 3.03 -5.72
N CYS A 198 -17.06 2.03 -5.84
CA CYS A 198 -17.43 0.63 -5.69
C CYS A 198 -17.45 0.19 -4.22
N VAL A 199 -18.46 -0.58 -3.80
CA VAL A 199 -18.63 -1.14 -2.45
C VAL A 199 -18.85 -2.65 -2.57
N SER A 200 -17.87 -3.45 -2.15
CA SER A 200 -17.90 -4.91 -2.30
C SER A 200 -18.90 -5.63 -1.39
N THR A 201 -19.49 -4.94 -0.42
CA THR A 201 -20.49 -5.47 0.52
C THR A 201 -21.94 -5.18 0.12
N GLN A 202 -22.18 -4.40 -0.95
CA GLN A 202 -23.53 -4.05 -1.42
C GLN A 202 -23.97 -4.89 -2.64
N SER A 203 -25.26 -5.22 -2.70
CA SER A 203 -25.87 -5.98 -3.81
C SER A 203 -25.80 -5.27 -5.17
N GLN A 204 -25.83 -3.92 -5.16
CA GLN A 204 -25.44 -3.09 -6.29
C GLN A 204 -24.05 -2.53 -5.97
N SER A 205 -23.02 -3.00 -6.67
CA SER A 205 -21.65 -2.71 -6.27
C SER A 205 -21.22 -1.26 -6.51
N CYS A 206 -21.87 -0.50 -7.40
CA CYS A 206 -21.56 0.91 -7.63
C CYS A 206 -22.61 1.84 -7.01
N GLN A 207 -22.15 2.77 -6.17
CA GLN A 207 -22.93 3.90 -5.65
C GLN A 207 -22.33 5.23 -6.10
N CYS A 208 -23.15 6.26 -6.29
CA CYS A 208 -22.64 7.62 -6.48
C CYS A 208 -22.08 8.16 -5.17
N LEU A 209 -21.05 9.01 -5.25
CA LEU A 209 -20.57 9.75 -4.10
C LEU A 209 -21.64 10.71 -3.56
N LYS A 210 -21.61 10.97 -2.26
CA LYS A 210 -22.51 11.87 -1.55
C LYS A 210 -22.56 13.27 -2.21
N GLY A 211 -23.74 13.72 -2.63
CA GLY A 211 -23.93 14.97 -3.38
C GLY A 211 -23.82 14.85 -4.92
N PHE A 212 -23.69 13.63 -5.44
CA PHE A 212 -23.78 13.28 -6.86
C PHE A 212 -24.99 12.36 -7.10
N ARG A 213 -25.38 12.19 -8.36
CA ARG A 213 -26.46 11.32 -8.82
C ARG A 213 -26.08 10.63 -10.14
N PRO A 214 -26.71 9.53 -10.54
CA PRO A 214 -26.41 8.88 -11.82
C PRO A 214 -26.59 9.84 -13.01
N LYS A 215 -25.76 9.65 -14.05
CA LYS A 215 -25.82 10.43 -15.29
C LYS A 215 -27.03 10.06 -16.16
N SER A 216 -27.32 8.76 -16.29
CA SER A 216 -28.63 8.18 -16.65
C SER A 216 -29.12 7.36 -15.47
N GLN A 217 -30.42 7.40 -15.17
CA GLN A 217 -31.01 6.59 -14.11
C GLN A 217 -31.34 5.17 -14.62
N GLU A 218 -31.64 5.06 -15.91
CA GLU A 218 -32.04 3.87 -16.65
C GLU A 218 -30.86 2.89 -16.81
N GLU A 219 -29.70 3.42 -17.23
CA GLU A 219 -28.46 2.63 -17.28
C GLU A 219 -28.04 2.19 -15.87
N TRP A 220 -28.13 3.09 -14.88
CA TRP A 220 -27.70 2.79 -13.51
C TRP A 220 -28.51 1.66 -12.84
N ILE A 221 -29.81 1.58 -13.14
CA ILE A 221 -30.70 0.50 -12.68
C ILE A 221 -30.43 -0.81 -13.45
N SER A 222 -30.05 -0.74 -14.73
CA SER A 222 -29.67 -1.92 -15.52
C SER A 222 -28.21 -2.36 -15.34
N SER A 223 -27.51 -1.84 -14.32
CA SER A 223 -26.10 -2.09 -13.99
C SER A 223 -25.06 -1.55 -15.00
N GLY A 224 -25.47 -0.62 -15.88
CA GLY A 224 -24.60 0.17 -16.73
C GLY A 224 -24.00 1.36 -15.99
N TRP A 225 -22.92 1.17 -15.24
CA TRP A 225 -22.31 2.23 -14.42
C TRP A 225 -21.21 3.05 -15.12
N SER A 226 -20.83 2.69 -16.35
CA SER A 226 -19.71 3.32 -17.09
C SER A 226 -19.88 4.83 -17.35
N GLN A 227 -21.12 5.33 -17.44
CA GLN A 227 -21.41 6.76 -17.55
C GLN A 227 -21.19 7.54 -16.25
N GLY A 228 -21.03 6.84 -15.13
CA GLY A 228 -20.80 7.41 -13.82
C GLY A 228 -21.95 8.30 -13.31
N CYS A 229 -21.54 9.24 -12.46
CA CYS A 229 -22.38 10.15 -11.73
C CYS A 229 -22.05 11.60 -12.08
N VAL A 230 -23.03 12.48 -11.99
CA VAL A 230 -22.91 13.92 -12.15
C VAL A 230 -23.24 14.63 -10.85
N ARG A 231 -22.69 15.83 -10.64
CA ARG A 231 -22.95 16.66 -9.46
C ARG A 231 -24.42 17.05 -9.38
N ASN A 232 -25.00 17.05 -8.17
CA ASN A 232 -26.36 17.54 -7.97
C ASN A 232 -26.48 19.06 -8.21
N LYS A 233 -25.40 19.81 -7.99
CA LYS A 233 -25.28 21.26 -8.24
C LYS A 233 -23.99 21.55 -9.02
N PRO A 234 -24.00 22.45 -10.02
CA PRO A 234 -22.80 22.84 -10.74
C PRO A 234 -21.90 23.70 -9.82
N LEU A 235 -20.57 23.54 -9.93
CA LEU A 235 -19.62 24.38 -9.19
C LEU A 235 -19.53 25.77 -9.83
N SER A 236 -19.87 26.82 -9.07
CA SER A 236 -19.36 28.16 -9.35
C SER A 236 -17.94 28.30 -8.80
N CYS A 237 -17.07 28.97 -9.54
CA CYS A 237 -15.77 29.46 -9.05
C CYS A 237 -15.59 30.98 -9.26
N LYS A 238 -16.64 31.68 -9.73
CA LYS A 238 -16.59 33.14 -9.89
C LYS A 238 -16.53 33.85 -8.54
N ASP A 239 -17.24 33.30 -7.56
CA ASP A 239 -17.12 33.67 -6.16
C ASP A 239 -16.08 32.77 -5.48
N LYS A 240 -15.11 33.36 -4.77
CA LYS A 240 -14.15 32.62 -3.92
C LYS A 240 -14.80 31.97 -2.68
N LEU A 241 -16.14 32.02 -2.60
CA LEU A 241 -16.98 31.59 -1.48
C LEU A 241 -17.83 30.35 -1.80
N THR A 242 -17.98 29.98 -3.08
CA THR A 242 -18.92 28.92 -3.52
C THR A 242 -18.32 27.52 -3.60
N GLY A 243 -16.99 27.38 -3.64
CA GLY A 243 -16.33 26.07 -3.54
C GLY A 243 -16.05 25.69 -2.08
N VAL A 244 -16.50 24.51 -1.65
CA VAL A 244 -16.15 23.92 -0.34
C VAL A 244 -15.58 22.53 -0.52
N PHE A 245 -15.03 21.94 0.53
CA PHE A 245 -14.49 20.58 0.49
C PHE A 245 -15.17 19.69 1.52
N VAL A 246 -15.72 18.56 1.05
CA VAL A 246 -16.34 17.53 1.89
C VAL A 246 -15.36 16.38 2.03
N LYS A 247 -15.18 15.89 3.26
CA LYS A 247 -14.35 14.73 3.56
C LYS A 247 -15.10 13.45 3.22
N PHE A 248 -14.46 12.56 2.47
CA PHE A 248 -14.86 11.18 2.25
C PHE A 248 -13.79 10.29 2.89
N GLU A 249 -14.20 9.29 3.67
CA GLU A 249 -13.30 8.49 4.52
C GLU A 249 -13.13 7.08 3.94
N GLY A 250 -11.96 6.48 4.11
CA GLY A 250 -11.71 5.08 3.76
C GLY A 250 -11.77 4.73 2.26
N LEU A 251 -11.43 5.66 1.37
CA LEU A 251 -11.44 5.44 -0.07
C LEU A 251 -10.12 4.88 -0.63
N LYS A 252 -10.22 4.06 -1.68
CA LYS A 252 -9.20 3.98 -2.74
C LYS A 252 -9.19 5.32 -3.48
N VAL A 253 -8.14 6.12 -3.30
CA VAL A 253 -8.04 7.45 -3.96
C VAL A 253 -8.08 7.31 -5.50
N PRO A 254 -8.59 8.30 -6.25
CA PRO A 254 -8.87 8.19 -7.68
C PRO A 254 -7.60 7.97 -8.51
N ALA A 255 -7.75 7.53 -9.76
CA ALA A 255 -6.63 7.45 -10.72
C ALA A 255 -5.88 8.79 -10.82
N THR A 256 -4.54 8.75 -10.93
CA THR A 256 -3.69 9.94 -10.69
C THR A 256 -3.23 10.66 -11.95
N THR A 257 -3.68 10.25 -13.14
CA THR A 257 -3.25 10.77 -14.46
C THR A 257 -3.22 12.31 -14.52
N HIS A 258 -4.17 12.97 -13.85
CA HIS A 258 -4.27 14.42 -13.77
C HIS A 258 -4.09 14.91 -12.32
N THR A 259 -2.90 14.68 -11.76
CA THR A 259 -2.54 15.13 -10.40
C THR A 259 -1.38 16.12 -10.35
N TRP A 260 -1.30 16.85 -9.25
CA TRP A 260 -0.12 17.61 -8.82
C TRP A 260 0.27 17.13 -7.41
N LEU A 261 1.57 16.98 -7.17
CA LEU A 261 2.18 16.48 -5.93
C LEU A 261 3.17 17.51 -5.37
N ASP A 262 3.10 17.76 -4.06
CA ASP A 262 4.08 18.55 -3.31
C ASP A 262 4.20 17.97 -1.88
N ASP A 263 5.27 17.24 -1.62
CA ASP A 263 5.49 16.58 -0.33
C ASP A 263 5.88 17.55 0.81
N ASN A 264 6.22 18.80 0.49
CA ASN A 264 6.80 19.76 1.44
C ASN A 264 5.75 20.51 2.27
N ILE A 265 4.46 20.38 1.92
CA ILE A 265 3.38 21.20 2.48
C ILE A 265 2.35 20.34 3.22
N GLY A 266 1.67 20.93 4.21
CA GLY A 266 0.63 20.25 4.97
C GLY A 266 -0.76 20.34 4.32
N LEU A 267 -1.67 19.47 4.76
CA LEU A 267 -3.07 19.38 4.32
C LEU A 267 -3.82 20.72 4.30
N GLN A 268 -3.52 21.64 5.24
CA GLN A 268 -4.15 22.97 5.29
C GLN A 268 -3.70 23.89 4.15
N GLU A 269 -2.42 23.86 3.79
CA GLU A 269 -1.93 24.61 2.62
C GLU A 269 -2.43 23.97 1.33
N CYS A 270 -2.47 22.64 1.28
CA CYS A 270 -3.07 21.85 0.20
C CYS A 270 -4.53 22.29 -0.07
N ARG A 271 -5.35 22.40 0.99
CA ARG A 271 -6.72 22.93 0.96
C ARG A 271 -6.78 24.35 0.37
N VAL A 272 -5.87 25.24 0.76
CA VAL A 272 -5.84 26.64 0.29
C VAL A 272 -5.38 26.74 -1.17
N LYS A 273 -4.38 25.95 -1.59
CA LYS A 273 -3.95 25.84 -3.00
C LYS A 273 -5.08 25.30 -3.87
N CYS A 274 -5.77 24.23 -3.44
CA CYS A 274 -6.89 23.64 -4.17
C CYS A 274 -8.13 24.56 -4.24
N LEU A 275 -8.44 25.28 -3.16
CA LEU A 275 -9.55 26.26 -3.15
C LEU A 275 -9.32 27.38 -4.17
N ASN A 276 -8.10 27.94 -4.20
CA ASN A 276 -7.72 29.03 -5.10
C ASN A 276 -7.58 28.61 -6.58
N ASN A 277 -7.39 27.32 -6.86
CA ASN A 277 -7.35 26.78 -8.23
C ASN A 277 -8.73 26.25 -8.64
N CYS A 278 -9.43 26.93 -9.55
CA CYS A 278 -10.79 26.54 -9.98
C CYS A 278 -10.90 25.14 -10.60
N SER A 279 -9.81 24.61 -11.19
CA SER A 279 -9.80 23.28 -11.81
C SER A 279 -9.55 22.14 -10.82
N CYS A 280 -9.12 22.44 -9.59
CA CYS A 280 -8.89 21.43 -8.56
C CYS A 280 -10.23 20.85 -8.07
N MET A 281 -10.40 19.53 -8.18
CA MET A 281 -11.63 18.82 -7.85
C MET A 281 -11.54 17.99 -6.56
N ALA A 282 -10.35 17.58 -6.14
CA ALA A 282 -10.12 16.96 -4.83
C ALA A 282 -8.68 17.13 -4.36
N TYR A 283 -8.43 16.95 -3.06
CA TYR A 283 -7.09 16.86 -2.49
C TYR A 283 -6.99 15.87 -1.31
N THR A 284 -5.77 15.43 -0.98
CA THR A 284 -5.42 14.70 0.25
C THR A 284 -3.91 14.76 0.51
N ASN A 285 -3.42 14.16 1.60
CA ASN A 285 -2.00 13.98 1.88
C ASN A 285 -1.34 12.98 0.89
N SER A 286 -0.03 13.12 0.64
CA SER A 286 0.74 12.11 -0.12
C SER A 286 1.26 10.98 0.75
N ASP A 287 1.36 11.21 2.06
CA ASP A 287 1.74 10.23 3.08
C ASP A 287 0.73 10.27 4.23
N ILE A 288 0.22 9.13 4.71
CA ILE A 288 -0.74 9.06 5.83
C ILE A 288 -0.10 8.77 7.19
N ARG A 289 1.24 8.60 7.25
CA ARG A 289 1.96 8.29 8.49
C ARG A 289 2.01 9.49 9.43
N GLY A 290 2.03 9.23 10.75
CA GLY A 290 2.27 10.26 11.77
C GLY A 290 1.24 11.39 11.87
N GLY A 291 0.02 11.20 11.36
CA GLY A 291 -1.01 12.24 11.22
C GLY A 291 -1.16 12.77 9.78
N GLY A 292 -0.21 12.45 8.91
CA GLY A 292 -0.24 12.67 7.48
C GLY A 292 0.45 13.96 7.02
N SER A 293 1.08 13.90 5.84
CA SER A 293 1.91 14.97 5.30
C SER A 293 1.91 15.01 3.76
N GLY A 294 2.40 16.11 3.20
CA GLY A 294 2.41 16.36 1.77
C GLY A 294 1.03 16.73 1.22
N CYS A 295 0.96 16.94 -0.09
CA CYS A 295 -0.25 17.34 -0.79
C CYS A 295 -0.34 16.67 -2.16
N VAL A 296 -1.51 16.11 -2.45
CA VAL A 296 -1.91 15.69 -3.78
C VAL A 296 -3.20 16.42 -4.15
N MET A 297 -3.25 17.02 -5.34
CA MET A 297 -4.44 17.64 -5.92
C MET A 297 -4.84 16.92 -7.21
N TRP A 298 -6.13 16.67 -7.42
CA TRP A 298 -6.69 16.11 -8.66
C TRP A 298 -7.40 17.18 -9.50
N PHE A 299 -7.29 17.07 -10.82
CA PHE A 299 -7.90 17.97 -11.80
C PHE A 299 -8.79 17.21 -12.77
N GLY A 300 -9.98 17.74 -13.05
CA GLY A 300 -11.00 17.02 -13.84
C GLY A 300 -11.70 15.92 -13.03
N ASP A 301 -12.30 14.97 -13.74
CA ASP A 301 -13.18 13.97 -13.13
C ASP A 301 -12.42 12.89 -12.34
N LEU A 302 -13.05 12.44 -11.25
CA LEU A 302 -12.49 11.49 -10.29
C LEU A 302 -13.09 10.12 -10.55
N PHE A 303 -12.28 9.10 -10.85
CA PHE A 303 -12.76 7.79 -11.31
C PHE A 303 -11.87 6.63 -10.80
N ASP A 304 -12.28 5.38 -11.04
CA ASP A 304 -11.74 4.17 -10.40
C ASP A 304 -11.64 4.24 -8.86
N MET A 305 -12.70 4.70 -8.18
CA MET A 305 -12.79 4.75 -6.72
C MET A 305 -13.48 3.51 -6.12
N GLN A 306 -13.10 3.17 -4.90
CA GLN A 306 -13.66 2.07 -4.10
C GLN A 306 -13.76 2.53 -2.64
N GLN A 307 -14.84 2.14 -1.97
CA GLN A 307 -15.03 2.28 -0.53
C GLN A 307 -14.52 1.01 0.16
N TYR A 308 -13.73 1.18 1.21
CA TYR A 308 -13.39 0.11 2.14
C TYR A 308 -14.15 0.29 3.45
N ASP A 309 -14.50 -0.84 4.09
CA ASP A 309 -15.09 -0.86 5.45
C ASP A 309 -14.02 -0.60 6.52
N THR A 310 -12.76 -0.95 6.24
CA THR A 310 -11.59 -0.70 7.10
C THR A 310 -10.36 -0.36 6.26
N GLY A 311 -9.52 0.56 6.74
CA GLY A 311 -8.38 1.08 5.98
C GLY A 311 -8.80 2.10 4.91
N GLY A 312 -8.09 2.12 3.77
CA GLY A 312 -8.24 3.15 2.74
C GLY A 312 -7.59 4.49 3.12
N GLN A 313 -7.98 5.57 2.45
CA GLN A 313 -7.46 6.92 2.71
C GLN A 313 -8.56 7.97 2.58
N ASP A 314 -8.44 9.05 3.37
CA ASP A 314 -9.34 10.20 3.33
C ASP A 314 -9.14 11.03 2.04
N LEU A 315 -10.23 11.50 1.44
CA LEU A 315 -10.22 12.37 0.26
C LEU A 315 -11.14 13.57 0.47
N TYR A 316 -10.65 14.77 0.18
CA TYR A 316 -11.40 16.02 0.31
C TYR A 316 -11.87 16.48 -1.07
N ILE A 317 -13.12 16.19 -1.42
CA ILE A 317 -13.70 16.48 -2.74
C ILE A 317 -14.37 17.85 -2.73
N ARG A 318 -14.18 18.63 -3.79
CA ARG A 318 -14.82 19.95 -3.98
C ARG A 318 -16.30 19.78 -4.23
N MET A 319 -17.13 20.53 -3.50
CA MET A 319 -18.60 20.53 -3.53
C MET A 319 -19.13 21.98 -3.53
N ASP A 320 -20.45 22.16 -3.68
CA ASP A 320 -21.07 23.49 -3.66
C ASP A 320 -21.19 24.03 -2.21
N ALA A 321 -21.14 25.35 -2.03
CA ALA A 321 -21.17 25.96 -0.71
C ALA A 321 -22.46 25.73 0.07
N SER A 322 -23.58 25.43 -0.57
CA SER A 322 -24.80 25.00 0.13
C SER A 322 -24.67 23.58 0.69
N ASP A 323 -23.83 22.72 0.12
CA ASP A 323 -23.62 21.34 0.57
C ASP A 323 -23.01 21.30 1.99
N GLY A 324 -22.27 22.35 2.37
CA GLY A 324 -21.73 22.56 3.71
C GLY A 324 -22.73 23.07 4.77
N TYR A 325 -24.01 23.21 4.44
CA TYR A 325 -25.11 23.46 5.39
C TYR A 325 -26.16 22.34 5.39
N MET A 326 -26.06 21.36 4.48
CA MET A 326 -27.06 20.30 4.35
C MET A 326 -27.12 19.39 5.58
N ALA A 327 -28.35 19.05 5.97
CA ALA A 327 -28.61 18.10 7.03
C ALA A 327 -28.15 16.68 6.68
N PRO A 328 -27.75 15.85 7.65
CA PRO A 328 -27.19 14.51 7.40
C PRO A 328 -28.06 13.64 6.48
N GLU A 329 -29.38 13.61 6.71
CA GLU A 329 -30.38 12.83 5.98
C GLU A 329 -30.62 13.35 4.56
N TYR A 330 -30.73 14.67 4.38
CA TYR A 330 -30.87 15.27 3.05
C TYR A 330 -29.60 15.06 2.22
N ALA A 331 -28.44 15.18 2.85
CA ALA A 331 -27.16 14.99 2.20
C ALA A 331 -26.86 13.52 1.87
N ALA A 332 -27.35 12.55 2.65
CA ALA A 332 -27.08 11.12 2.47
C ALA A 332 -28.11 10.43 1.57
N ASP A 333 -29.38 10.60 1.91
CA ASP A 333 -30.49 9.81 1.37
C ASP A 333 -31.36 10.62 0.40
N GLY A 334 -31.03 11.90 0.18
CA GLY A 334 -31.83 12.84 -0.61
C GLY A 334 -33.12 13.30 0.10
N LEU A 335 -33.35 12.86 1.33
CA LEU A 335 -34.57 13.10 2.10
C LEU A 335 -34.67 14.55 2.57
N PHE A 336 -35.41 15.38 1.83
CA PHE A 336 -35.69 16.76 2.21
C PHE A 336 -36.86 16.84 3.20
N SER A 337 -36.76 17.73 4.18
CA SER A 337 -37.83 18.00 5.14
C SER A 337 -37.65 19.37 5.78
N ILE A 338 -38.70 19.88 6.44
CA ILE A 338 -38.61 21.09 7.28
C ILE A 338 -37.58 20.98 8.42
N LYS A 339 -37.16 19.77 8.80
CA LYS A 339 -36.10 19.52 9.79
C LYS A 339 -34.70 19.72 9.21
N SER A 340 -34.56 19.68 7.89
CA SER A 340 -33.32 19.93 7.16
C SER A 340 -33.07 21.44 7.02
N ASP A 341 -34.14 22.25 6.92
CA ASP A 341 -34.08 23.71 7.03
C ASP A 341 -33.70 24.16 8.45
N VAL A 342 -34.31 23.55 9.49
CA VAL A 342 -33.95 23.78 10.91
C VAL A 342 -32.45 23.55 11.15
N PHE A 343 -31.89 22.46 10.60
CA PHE A 343 -30.46 22.16 10.70
C PHE A 343 -29.60 23.24 10.01
N SER A 344 -29.99 23.66 8.81
CA SER A 344 -29.31 24.72 8.05
C SER A 344 -29.32 26.06 8.81
N PHE A 345 -30.44 26.41 9.43
CA PHE A 345 -30.56 27.57 10.33
C PHE A 345 -29.65 27.45 11.56
N GLY A 346 -29.58 26.27 12.19
CA GLY A 346 -28.67 26.02 13.31
C GLY A 346 -27.21 26.30 12.96
N ILE A 347 -26.75 25.87 11.78
CA ILE A 347 -25.40 26.19 11.30
C ILE A 347 -25.23 27.70 11.06
N LEU A 348 -26.22 28.39 10.49
CA LEU A 348 -26.16 29.85 10.29
C LEU A 348 -25.99 30.61 11.61
N VAL A 349 -26.74 30.23 12.65
CA VAL A 349 -26.62 30.84 13.99
C VAL A 349 -25.26 30.56 14.61
N LEU A 350 -24.69 29.35 14.43
CA LEU A 350 -23.31 29.06 14.83
C LEU A 350 -22.28 29.94 14.08
N GLU A 351 -22.44 30.15 12.77
CA GLU A 351 -21.52 31.03 12.01
C GLU A 351 -21.55 32.47 12.55
N ILE A 352 -22.74 32.99 12.88
CA ILE A 352 -22.94 34.34 13.43
C ILE A 352 -22.30 34.47 14.82
N ILE A 353 -22.62 33.57 15.76
CA ILE A 353 -22.11 33.63 17.14
C ILE A 353 -20.59 33.53 17.19
N CYS A 354 -20.00 32.73 16.31
CA CYS A 354 -18.59 32.36 16.40
C CYS A 354 -17.65 33.23 15.55
N GLY A 355 -18.17 34.09 14.67
CA GLY A 355 -17.36 34.82 13.67
C GLY A 355 -16.65 33.90 12.66
N LYS A 356 -17.02 32.62 12.63
CA LYS A 356 -16.30 31.50 11.99
C LYS A 356 -17.22 30.84 10.97
N ARG A 357 -16.70 30.45 9.80
CA ARG A 357 -17.47 29.67 8.82
C ARG A 357 -17.52 28.19 9.19
N ASN A 358 -18.61 27.49 8.87
CA ASN A 358 -18.77 26.05 9.14
C ASN A 358 -17.68 25.19 8.48
N LYS A 359 -17.08 25.71 7.40
CA LYS A 359 -16.14 25.03 6.49
C LYS A 359 -14.65 25.17 6.87
N GLY A 360 -14.34 25.65 8.07
CA GLY A 360 -12.98 25.66 8.63
C GLY A 360 -12.71 24.44 9.51
N LEU A 361 -11.44 24.07 9.68
CA LEU A 361 -11.01 23.12 10.72
C LEU A 361 -10.55 23.92 11.94
N TYR A 362 -11.18 23.70 13.09
CA TYR A 362 -10.96 24.52 14.30
C TYR A 362 -10.27 23.79 15.46
N HIS A 363 -10.03 22.47 15.33
CA HIS A 363 -9.09 21.74 16.19
C HIS A 363 -8.07 21.02 15.31
N VAL A 364 -6.79 21.35 15.53
CA VAL A 364 -5.64 20.78 14.80
C VAL A 364 -5.59 19.26 14.96
N ASP A 365 -5.77 18.76 16.19
CA ASP A 365 -5.61 17.33 16.52
C ASP A 365 -6.86 16.48 16.28
N LYS A 366 -7.99 17.07 15.88
CA LYS A 366 -9.30 16.39 15.78
C LYS A 366 -10.08 16.62 14.48
N ASN A 367 -9.56 17.42 13.55
CA ASN A 367 -10.18 17.71 12.24
C ASN A 367 -11.65 18.20 12.28
N LEU A 368 -12.08 18.82 13.39
CA LEU A 368 -13.48 19.21 13.62
C LEU A 368 -13.87 20.44 12.80
N ASN A 369 -15.04 20.36 12.15
CA ASN A 369 -15.77 21.49 11.58
C ASN A 369 -16.38 22.39 12.69
N LEU A 370 -17.06 23.48 12.34
CA LEU A 370 -17.59 24.41 13.34
C LEU A 370 -18.61 23.74 14.27
N VAL A 371 -19.49 22.87 13.76
CA VAL A 371 -20.47 22.14 14.57
C VAL A 371 -19.76 21.25 15.60
N GLY A 372 -18.73 20.49 15.19
CA GLY A 372 -17.95 19.65 16.09
C GLY A 372 -17.14 20.43 17.13
N HIS A 373 -16.53 21.55 16.71
CA HIS A 373 -15.82 22.46 17.62
C HIS A 373 -16.77 23.13 18.62
N ALA A 374 -17.95 23.57 18.18
CA ALA A 374 -18.98 24.16 19.04
C ALA A 374 -19.51 23.13 20.06
N TRP A 375 -19.81 21.91 19.63
CA TRP A 375 -20.27 20.83 20.50
C TRP A 375 -19.23 20.41 21.55
N THR A 376 -17.98 20.19 21.14
CA THR A 376 -16.91 19.80 22.07
C THR A 376 -16.63 20.91 23.09
N THR A 377 -16.48 22.16 22.63
CA THR A 377 -16.29 23.33 23.51
C THR A 377 -17.50 23.57 24.42
N TRP A 378 -18.73 23.26 23.99
CA TRP A 378 -19.92 23.28 24.84
C TRP A 378 -19.89 22.19 25.93
N LYS A 379 -19.60 20.93 25.56
CA LYS A 379 -19.53 19.81 26.52
C LYS A 379 -18.37 19.93 27.51
N ASP A 380 -17.27 20.58 27.12
CA ASP A 380 -16.17 20.93 28.02
C ASP A 380 -16.49 22.13 28.96
N GLY A 381 -17.72 22.68 28.91
CA GLY A 381 -18.18 23.81 29.74
C GLY A 381 -17.64 25.18 29.30
N LYS A 382 -16.99 25.26 28.15
CA LYS A 382 -16.20 26.40 27.65
C LYS A 382 -16.95 27.30 26.67
N ALA A 383 -18.28 27.30 26.68
CA ALA A 383 -19.13 27.99 25.70
C ALA A 383 -18.77 29.47 25.40
N LEU A 384 -18.20 30.20 26.37
CA LEU A 384 -17.71 31.58 26.23
C LEU A 384 -16.46 31.73 25.31
N GLU A 385 -15.71 30.65 25.07
CA GLU A 385 -14.57 30.59 24.14
C GLU A 385 -15.02 30.56 22.67
N LEU A 386 -16.28 30.20 22.40
CA LEU A 386 -16.84 30.17 21.05
C LEU A 386 -17.24 31.55 20.52
N ILE A 387 -17.70 32.45 21.40
CA ILE A 387 -18.23 33.77 21.03
C ILE A 387 -17.13 34.61 20.35
N ASP A 388 -17.45 35.19 19.20
CA ASP A 388 -16.58 36.10 18.45
C ASP A 388 -16.07 37.25 19.35
N PRO A 389 -14.74 37.45 19.49
CA PRO A 389 -14.18 38.60 20.20
C PRO A 389 -14.80 39.95 19.80
N ASN A 390 -15.14 40.15 18.52
CA ASN A 390 -15.73 41.38 18.01
C ASN A 390 -17.16 41.63 18.52
N MET A 391 -17.85 40.60 19.02
CA MET A 391 -19.19 40.73 19.63
C MET A 391 -19.15 40.96 21.14
N LYS A 392 -18.02 40.71 21.83
CA LYS A 392 -17.98 40.66 23.31
C LYS A 392 -18.21 41.99 24.00
N GLU A 393 -18.01 43.11 23.31
CA GLU A 393 -18.25 44.47 23.83
C GLU A 393 -19.68 44.97 23.60
N SER A 394 -20.48 44.28 22.77
CA SER A 394 -21.80 44.74 22.30
C SER A 394 -22.95 43.77 22.56
N CYS A 395 -22.69 42.57 23.10
CA CYS A 395 -23.70 41.52 23.26
C CYS A 395 -24.11 41.25 24.72
N VAL A 396 -25.37 40.87 24.92
CA VAL A 396 -25.84 40.31 26.19
C VAL A 396 -25.44 38.83 26.23
N ILE A 397 -24.42 38.50 27.03
CA ILE A 397 -23.78 37.18 27.04
C ILE A 397 -24.78 36.03 27.28
N SER A 398 -25.78 36.23 28.14
CA SER A 398 -26.82 35.23 28.41
C SER A 398 -27.73 34.94 27.20
N GLU A 399 -27.95 35.93 26.33
CA GLU A 399 -28.72 35.76 25.09
C GLU A 399 -27.88 35.05 24.03
N VAL A 400 -26.59 35.39 23.90
CA VAL A 400 -25.67 34.69 22.99
C VAL A 400 -25.50 33.22 23.38
N LEU A 401 -25.35 32.93 24.68
CA LEU A 401 -25.33 31.55 25.19
C LEU A 401 -26.66 30.82 24.94
N ARG A 402 -27.80 31.50 25.00
CA ARG A 402 -29.12 30.94 24.68
C ARG A 402 -29.25 30.62 23.20
N CYS A 403 -28.83 31.53 22.31
CA CYS A 403 -28.78 31.31 20.86
C CYS A 403 -27.82 30.16 20.50
N LEU A 404 -26.69 30.03 21.21
CA LEU A 404 -25.78 28.90 21.07
C LEU A 404 -26.45 27.57 21.45
N HIS A 405 -27.12 27.50 22.59
CA HIS A 405 -27.89 26.33 23.02
C HIS A 405 -28.97 25.95 21.98
N ILE A 406 -29.73 26.92 21.48
CA ILE A 406 -30.76 26.71 20.45
C ILE A 406 -30.14 26.22 19.14
N SER A 407 -29.00 26.78 18.72
CA SER A 407 -28.31 26.33 17.50
C SER A 407 -27.78 24.89 17.61
N LEU A 408 -27.31 24.47 18.80
CA LEU A 408 -26.93 23.09 19.08
C LEU A 408 -28.14 22.14 19.05
N LEU A 409 -29.32 22.57 19.52
CA LEU A 409 -30.58 21.83 19.36
C LEU A 409 -31.00 21.69 17.88
N CYS A 410 -30.72 22.69 17.05
CA CYS A 410 -31.01 22.65 15.63
C CYS A 410 -30.11 21.69 14.83
N VAL A 411 -28.84 21.50 15.21
CA VAL A 411 -27.85 20.68 14.47
C VAL A 411 -27.71 19.21 14.95
N GLN A 412 -28.69 18.71 15.71
CA GLN A 412 -28.72 17.33 16.19
C GLN A 412 -28.78 16.29 15.04
N GLN A 413 -28.20 15.11 15.28
CA GLN A 413 -28.05 14.05 14.28
C GLN A 413 -29.38 13.63 13.64
N TYR A 414 -30.42 13.38 14.44
CA TYR A 414 -31.70 12.86 13.97
C TYR A 414 -32.73 13.99 13.73
N PRO A 415 -33.52 13.96 12.64
CA PRO A 415 -34.57 14.96 12.37
C PRO A 415 -35.60 15.10 13.50
N GLU A 416 -35.94 14.00 14.16
CA GLU A 416 -36.94 13.96 15.24
C GLU A 416 -36.52 14.76 16.48
N ASP A 417 -35.22 14.76 16.79
CA ASP A 417 -34.65 15.43 17.96
C ASP A 417 -34.57 16.95 17.81
N ARG A 418 -34.47 17.43 16.56
CA ARG A 418 -34.42 18.87 16.25
C ARG A 418 -35.76 19.54 16.59
N PRO A 419 -35.79 20.81 17.03
CA PRO A 419 -37.04 21.54 17.23
C PRO A 419 -37.84 21.74 15.92
N THR A 420 -39.03 22.34 16.01
CA THR A 420 -39.67 22.99 14.85
C THR A 420 -39.27 24.46 14.82
N MET A 421 -39.35 25.16 13.67
CA MET A 421 -39.07 26.60 13.65
C MET A 421 -40.00 27.41 14.57
N THR A 422 -41.26 26.98 14.76
CA THR A 422 -42.17 27.55 15.76
C THR A 422 -41.63 27.39 17.19
N SER A 423 -41.07 26.22 17.52
CA SER A 423 -40.39 26.00 18.80
C SER A 423 -39.12 26.86 18.93
N VAL A 424 -38.34 27.03 17.86
CA VAL A 424 -37.14 27.88 17.85
C VAL A 424 -37.50 29.33 18.15
N ILE A 425 -38.57 29.87 17.54
CA ILE A 425 -39.06 31.23 17.80
C ILE A 425 -39.46 31.37 19.28
N LEU A 426 -40.29 30.46 19.81
CA LEU A 426 -40.68 30.46 21.23
C LEU A 426 -39.48 30.31 22.19
N MET A 427 -38.44 29.59 21.79
CA MET A 427 -37.19 29.48 22.57
C MET A 427 -36.39 30.79 22.54
N LEU A 428 -36.36 31.53 21.44
CA LEU A 428 -35.67 32.82 21.33
C LEU A 428 -36.43 33.93 22.08
N GLU A 429 -37.75 34.01 21.94
CA GLU A 429 -38.60 35.07 22.48
C GLU A 429 -38.90 34.97 23.99
N SER A 430 -38.61 33.81 24.62
CA SER A 430 -38.95 33.56 26.02
C SER A 430 -37.75 33.14 26.87
N HIS A 431 -37.87 33.29 28.19
CA HIS A 431 -36.90 32.75 29.15
C HIS A 431 -37.16 31.27 29.52
N MET A 432 -37.88 30.50 28.70
CA MET A 432 -38.18 29.09 29.01
C MET A 432 -36.91 28.25 29.16
N LYS A 433 -36.92 27.28 30.08
CA LYS A 433 -35.80 26.35 30.26
C LYS A 433 -35.65 25.46 29.02
N LEU A 434 -34.46 25.43 28.44
CA LEU A 434 -34.15 24.60 27.27
C LEU A 434 -33.83 23.16 27.69
N VAL A 435 -34.05 22.22 26.78
CA VAL A 435 -33.65 20.81 26.92
C VAL A 435 -32.17 20.69 26.55
N GLU A 436 -31.40 19.82 27.20
CA GLU A 436 -30.01 19.52 26.80
C GLU A 436 -29.97 18.99 25.35
N PRO A 437 -29.09 19.50 24.47
CA PRO A 437 -28.97 18.96 23.13
C PRO A 437 -28.26 17.60 23.14
N LYS A 438 -28.75 16.69 22.28
CA LYS A 438 -28.17 15.39 21.98
C LYS A 438 -27.08 15.52 20.90
N GLU A 439 -26.45 14.41 20.57
CA GLU A 439 -25.29 14.34 19.68
C GLU A 439 -25.57 14.89 18.26
N HIS A 440 -24.59 15.61 17.71
CA HIS A 440 -24.71 16.29 16.42
C HIS A 440 -24.36 15.38 15.24
N GLY A 441 -24.81 15.76 14.04
CA GLY A 441 -24.74 14.92 12.84
C GLY A 441 -23.35 14.66 12.21
N PHE A 442 -22.25 14.81 12.96
CA PHE A 442 -20.88 14.85 12.43
C PHE A 442 -19.78 14.33 13.39
N ILE A 443 -20.08 13.34 14.25
CA ILE A 443 -19.03 12.58 14.98
C ILE A 443 -18.85 11.20 14.32
N PRO A 444 -17.62 10.76 13.99
CA PRO A 444 -17.38 9.39 13.53
C PRO A 444 -17.79 8.36 14.59
N ARG A 445 -18.54 7.33 14.21
CA ARG A 445 -19.09 6.31 15.13
C ARG A 445 -17.99 5.41 15.72
N ASN A 446 -17.29 5.90 16.75
CA ASN A 446 -16.28 5.15 17.51
C ASN A 446 -16.46 5.30 19.04
N VAL A 447 -17.70 5.12 19.50
CA VAL A 447 -18.03 4.91 20.92
C VAL A 447 -18.97 3.69 21.03
N PRO A 448 -18.65 2.66 21.83
CA PRO A 448 -19.55 1.54 22.06
C PRO A 448 -20.82 2.00 22.79
N ILE A 449 -21.98 1.63 22.26
CA ILE A 449 -23.27 1.86 22.93
C ILE A 449 -23.29 1.04 24.22
N LYS A 450 -23.49 1.71 25.36
CA LYS A 450 -23.91 1.04 26.60
C LYS A 450 -25.40 0.76 26.52
N GLU A 451 -25.77 -0.50 26.68
CA GLU A 451 -27.15 -0.90 26.90
C GLU A 451 -27.55 -0.58 28.35
N ASP A 452 -28.11 0.61 28.60
CA ASP A 452 -28.70 0.93 29.90
C ASP A 452 -30.04 0.20 30.07
N LEU A 453 -30.05 -0.82 30.94
CA LEU A 453 -31.26 -1.54 31.32
C LEU A 453 -32.13 -0.70 32.27
N CYS A 454 -33.42 -0.54 31.93
CA CYS A 454 -34.62 -0.46 32.79
C CYS A 454 -35.76 0.30 32.06
N SER A 455 -37.06 0.05 32.29
CA SER A 455 -37.74 -1.03 33.02
C SER A 455 -39.23 -1.09 32.61
N ASN A 456 -39.92 -2.20 32.91
CA ASN A 456 -41.31 -2.43 32.48
C ASN A 456 -42.33 -1.40 33.02
N LYS A 457 -43.22 -0.91 32.14
CA LYS A 457 -44.62 -0.62 32.52
C LYS A 457 -45.61 -1.13 31.47
N LYS A 458 -46.48 -2.02 31.94
CA LYS A 458 -47.79 -2.45 31.42
C LYS A 458 -48.85 -1.37 31.71
N ASP A 459 -50.05 -1.35 31.15
CA ASP A 459 -50.78 -2.13 30.12
C ASP A 459 -51.84 -1.15 29.51
N THR A 460 -52.37 -1.41 28.31
CA THR A 460 -53.83 -1.36 27.92
C THR A 460 -54.02 -1.36 26.40
N SER A 461 -55.19 -1.81 25.91
CA SER A 461 -55.40 -2.13 24.49
C SER A 461 -56.87 -2.03 24.05
N SER A 462 -57.11 -1.55 22.82
CA SER A 462 -58.34 -1.80 22.04
C SER A 462 -58.15 -1.37 20.57
N SER A 463 -58.72 -1.99 19.54
CA SER A 463 -59.25 -3.35 19.32
C SER A 463 -59.68 -3.47 17.84
N ASN A 464 -59.93 -4.69 17.36
CA ASN A 464 -60.67 -5.02 16.12
C ASN A 464 -59.98 -4.72 14.75
N ASP A 465 -60.09 -5.56 13.70
CA ASP A 465 -60.55 -6.97 13.61
C ASP A 465 -60.14 -7.62 12.26
N ASN A 466 -60.08 -8.97 12.21
CA ASN A 466 -60.21 -9.84 11.02
C ASN A 466 -59.10 -9.79 9.91
N GLN A 467 -58.70 -10.86 9.20
CA GLN A 467 -59.24 -12.23 9.03
C GLN A 467 -58.16 -13.35 9.02
N ARG A 468 -58.52 -14.56 9.51
CA ARG A 468 -58.26 -15.94 9.00
C ARG A 468 -56.99 -16.19 8.12
N ARG A 469 -56.11 -17.18 8.38
CA ARG A 469 -56.33 -18.64 8.64
C ARG A 469 -55.10 -19.33 9.31
N VAL A 470 -55.24 -20.59 9.74
CA VAL A 470 -54.35 -21.42 10.61
C VAL A 470 -54.44 -22.89 10.05
N PRO A 471 -53.46 -23.87 10.13
CA PRO A 471 -52.83 -24.31 11.39
C PRO A 471 -51.45 -25.07 11.45
N LYS A 472 -50.74 -24.82 12.58
CA LYS A 472 -50.08 -25.77 13.55
C LYS A 472 -49.16 -26.92 13.08
N LYS A 473 -47.97 -27.03 13.73
CA LYS A 473 -47.56 -28.20 14.57
C LYS A 473 -46.44 -27.88 15.59
N ILE A 474 -46.43 -28.61 16.71
CA ILE A 474 -45.89 -28.32 18.08
C ILE A 474 -45.82 -29.69 18.85
N PRO A 475 -45.04 -30.01 19.95
CA PRO A 475 -44.02 -29.29 20.78
C PRO A 475 -42.69 -30.09 21.11
N LYS A 476 -41.87 -29.53 22.06
CA LYS A 476 -40.85 -30.15 22.99
C LYS A 476 -39.38 -30.21 22.51
N LYS A 477 -38.32 -29.75 23.22
CA LYS A 477 -37.82 -29.85 24.64
C LYS A 477 -37.35 -31.28 25.03
N PRO A 478 -36.18 -31.45 25.71
CA PRO A 478 -35.94 -30.92 27.07
C PRO A 478 -34.54 -30.32 27.39
N LYS A 479 -34.38 -29.86 28.64
CA LYS A 479 -33.12 -29.37 29.27
C LYS A 479 -32.22 -30.50 29.80
N LYS A 480 -30.95 -30.19 30.07
CA LYS A 480 -30.26 -30.55 31.33
C LYS A 480 -29.38 -29.38 31.81
N ASN A 481 -29.32 -29.19 33.14
CA ASN A 481 -28.30 -28.40 33.85
C ASN A 481 -27.44 -29.38 34.66
N LEU A 482 -26.17 -29.05 34.94
CA LEU A 482 -25.59 -29.00 36.30
C LEU A 482 -24.16 -28.39 36.27
N ASP A 483 -23.98 -27.22 36.90
CA ASP A 483 -23.18 -26.94 38.11
C ASP A 483 -21.95 -27.85 38.41
N HIS A 484 -20.81 -27.40 38.97
CA HIS A 484 -20.46 -26.10 39.59
C HIS A 484 -18.92 -25.89 39.75
N ALA A 485 -18.54 -24.73 40.32
CA ALA A 485 -17.22 -24.33 40.88
C ALA A 485 -16.04 -24.08 39.89
N LEU A 486 -15.21 -23.02 39.94
CA LEU A 486 -14.82 -21.95 40.90
C LEU A 486 -13.41 -22.10 41.53
N SER A 487 -12.45 -21.36 40.97
CA SER A 487 -11.53 -20.46 41.69
C SER A 487 -10.90 -19.51 40.64
N SER A 488 -10.78 -18.18 40.80
CA SER A 488 -10.51 -17.28 41.93
C SER A 488 -9.04 -17.26 42.38
N ILE A 489 -8.23 -16.39 41.77
CA ILE A 489 -6.88 -16.01 42.23
C ILE A 489 -6.89 -14.51 42.58
N GLN A 490 -6.30 -14.14 43.71
CA GLN A 490 -6.30 -12.77 44.22
C GLN A 490 -5.07 -11.95 43.79
N VAL A 491 -5.24 -10.63 43.76
CA VAL A 491 -4.12 -9.66 43.77
C VAL A 491 -3.72 -9.35 45.20
N LYS A 492 -2.41 -9.40 45.50
CA LYS A 492 -1.73 -8.70 46.59
C LYS A 492 -0.26 -8.52 46.22
N GLY A 493 0.39 -7.50 46.75
CA GLY A 493 1.83 -7.28 46.57
C GLY A 493 2.39 -6.33 47.62
N SER A 494 3.73 -6.31 47.77
CA SER A 494 4.47 -5.28 48.53
C SER A 494 5.98 -5.38 48.28
N GLU A 495 6.60 -4.20 48.17
CA GLU A 495 7.95 -3.86 48.65
C GLU A 495 9.24 -4.39 47.96
N LYS A 496 10.34 -3.71 48.33
CA LYS A 496 11.74 -3.72 47.86
C LYS A 496 12.64 -3.75 49.14
N PRO A 497 14.00 -3.66 49.17
CA PRO A 497 14.94 -3.33 48.09
C PRO A 497 16.34 -4.02 48.09
N HIS A 498 17.20 -3.57 47.15
CA HIS A 498 18.68 -3.53 47.17
C HIS A 498 19.53 -4.82 47.33
N SER A 499 20.11 -5.29 46.22
CA SER A 499 21.57 -5.44 45.99
C SER A 499 21.84 -6.00 44.58
N GLY A 500 23.02 -5.86 43.96
CA GLY A 500 24.19 -5.09 44.39
C GLY A 500 25.56 -5.71 44.10
N ILE A 501 25.71 -6.56 43.08
CA ILE A 501 26.96 -7.34 42.85
C ILE A 501 27.63 -6.99 41.52
N ARG A 502 28.91 -6.60 41.59
CA ARG A 502 29.88 -6.63 40.49
C ARG A 502 30.71 -7.92 40.62
N ILE A 503 31.13 -8.52 39.51
CA ILE A 503 32.19 -9.55 39.50
C ILE A 503 33.34 -9.06 38.62
N ALA A 504 34.57 -9.24 39.10
CA ALA A 504 35.78 -8.65 38.50
C ALA A 504 36.48 -9.60 37.52
N CYS A 505 37.13 -9.03 36.51
CA CYS A 505 38.05 -9.76 35.64
C CYS A 505 39.41 -9.91 36.34
N GLN A 506 39.93 -11.13 36.46
CA GLN A 506 41.20 -11.41 37.15
C GLN A 506 42.16 -12.18 36.24
N ARG A 507 43.30 -11.55 35.91
CA ARG A 507 44.37 -12.14 35.11
C ARG A 507 45.01 -13.33 35.84
N ARG A 508 45.41 -14.36 35.09
CA ARG A 508 46.51 -15.26 35.47
C ARG A 508 47.65 -15.12 34.47
N ASN A 509 48.81 -14.73 34.98
CA ASN A 509 50.08 -14.84 34.24
C ASN A 509 50.64 -16.25 34.46
N THR A 510 51.09 -16.89 33.38
CA THR A 510 52.17 -17.89 33.42
C THR A 510 53.24 -17.49 32.43
N ARG A 511 54.51 -17.76 32.78
CA ARG A 511 55.68 -17.10 32.21
C ARG A 511 56.70 -18.15 31.81
N MET A 512 57.12 -18.15 30.55
CA MET A 512 58.37 -18.79 30.14
C MET A 512 59.28 -17.78 29.44
N LYS A 513 60.58 -18.00 29.59
CA LYS A 513 61.67 -17.24 28.96
C LYS A 513 62.71 -18.25 28.52
N GLY A 514 63.20 -18.12 27.29
CA GLY A 514 64.38 -18.82 26.78
C GLY A 514 64.95 -17.99 25.65
N ASN A 515 66.22 -17.61 25.75
CA ASN A 515 66.94 -16.91 24.69
C ASN A 515 67.71 -17.93 23.85
N GLY A 516 67.78 -17.70 22.53
CA GLY A 516 68.67 -18.40 21.63
C GLY A 516 68.85 -17.61 20.34
N HIS A 517 70.04 -17.05 20.12
CA HIS A 517 70.47 -16.59 18.79
C HIS A 517 71.01 -17.79 18.01
N SER A 518 70.66 -17.91 16.73
CA SER A 518 71.57 -18.34 15.65
C SER A 518 70.91 -18.13 14.28
N ASP A 519 71.57 -17.31 13.47
CA ASP A 519 71.79 -17.38 12.02
C ASP A 519 70.68 -17.82 11.05
N VAL A 520 70.40 -16.93 10.10
CA VAL A 520 69.59 -17.21 8.90
C VAL A 520 70.44 -17.93 7.86
N ILE A 521 70.12 -19.20 7.60
CA ILE A 521 70.66 -19.95 6.45
C ILE A 521 69.62 -19.94 5.33
N VAL A 522 69.97 -19.32 4.20
CA VAL A 522 69.16 -19.37 2.96
C VAL A 522 69.68 -20.50 2.07
N THR A 523 68.86 -21.53 1.86
CA THR A 523 69.07 -22.56 0.83
C THR A 523 67.89 -22.56 -0.15
N PRO A 524 68.11 -22.55 -1.47
CA PRO A 524 67.06 -22.31 -2.45
C PRO A 524 66.25 -23.57 -2.83
N GLY A 525 64.94 -23.39 -2.93
CA GLY A 525 64.08 -24.10 -3.88
C GLY A 525 63.65 -25.54 -3.56
N VAL A 526 62.41 -25.71 -3.14
CA VAL A 526 61.43 -26.53 -3.89
C VAL A 526 60.11 -25.77 -3.96
N SER A 527 59.74 -25.29 -5.14
CA SER A 527 58.40 -24.76 -5.39
C SER A 527 57.43 -25.92 -5.61
N LEU A 528 56.84 -26.43 -4.54
CA LEU A 528 55.70 -27.35 -4.64
C LEU A 528 54.50 -26.58 -5.22
N GLY A 529 54.32 -26.70 -6.53
CA GLY A 529 53.16 -26.16 -7.23
C GLY A 529 51.90 -26.88 -6.78
N LEU A 530 51.15 -26.27 -5.86
CA LEU A 530 49.78 -26.65 -5.60
C LEU A 530 48.95 -26.29 -6.83
N GLY A 531 48.68 -27.30 -7.67
CA GLY A 531 47.80 -27.16 -8.82
C GLY A 531 46.37 -26.89 -8.35
N TYR A 532 45.96 -25.63 -8.36
CA TYR A 532 44.56 -25.24 -8.26
C TYR A 532 43.83 -25.73 -9.51
N SER A 533 43.05 -26.81 -9.37
CA SER A 533 42.12 -27.25 -10.41
C SER A 533 40.87 -26.37 -10.36
N ASN A 534 41.02 -25.12 -10.82
CA ASN A 534 39.86 -24.28 -11.12
C ASN A 534 39.20 -24.85 -12.38
N ASP A 535 38.13 -25.63 -12.21
CA ASP A 535 37.28 -26.09 -13.31
C ASP A 535 36.44 -24.90 -13.84
N VAL A 536 37.10 -23.95 -14.50
CA VAL A 536 36.48 -22.84 -15.23
C VAL A 536 35.65 -23.43 -16.37
N LEU A 537 34.34 -23.25 -16.32
CA LEU A 537 33.44 -23.80 -17.33
C LEU A 537 33.19 -22.77 -18.42
N ASP A 538 34.13 -22.67 -19.36
CA ASP A 538 34.07 -21.77 -20.54
C ASP A 538 32.74 -21.83 -21.32
N THR A 539 31.99 -22.93 -21.19
CA THR A 539 30.69 -23.12 -21.84
C THR A 539 29.74 -23.95 -20.96
N LEU A 540 28.64 -23.32 -20.54
CA LEU A 540 27.50 -24.02 -19.94
C LEU A 540 26.64 -24.61 -21.06
N SER A 541 26.75 -25.92 -21.27
CA SER A 541 25.94 -26.69 -22.21
C SER A 541 24.62 -27.15 -21.59
N ASP A 542 23.71 -27.64 -22.43
CA ASP A 542 22.63 -28.52 -21.98
C ASP A 542 23.17 -29.70 -21.14
N GLY A 543 22.36 -30.18 -20.19
CA GLY A 543 22.72 -31.18 -19.19
C GLY A 543 23.64 -30.69 -18.06
N LYS A 544 24.22 -29.48 -18.15
CA LYS A 544 24.99 -28.83 -17.07
C LYS A 544 24.19 -27.71 -16.41
N THR A 545 24.54 -27.37 -15.17
CA THR A 545 23.93 -26.27 -14.41
C THR A 545 24.99 -25.40 -13.72
N LEU A 546 24.62 -24.16 -13.38
CA LEU A 546 25.36 -23.24 -12.52
C LEU A 546 24.57 -23.05 -11.23
N VAL A 547 25.17 -23.37 -10.08
CA VAL A 547 24.51 -23.36 -8.76
C VAL A 547 24.95 -22.14 -7.96
N SER A 548 24.02 -21.55 -7.20
CA SER A 548 24.29 -20.48 -6.23
C SER A 548 25.05 -21.00 -5.00
N LYS A 549 25.85 -20.15 -4.35
CA LYS A 549 26.77 -20.55 -3.27
C LYS A 549 26.08 -21.22 -2.07
N GLY A 550 24.88 -20.76 -1.72
CA GLY A 550 24.03 -21.32 -0.67
C GLY A 550 23.13 -22.48 -1.13
N GLU A 551 23.30 -22.98 -2.35
CA GLU A 551 22.49 -24.02 -3.00
C GLU A 551 20.98 -23.71 -3.08
N ILE A 552 20.58 -22.44 -3.05
CA ILE A 552 19.18 -22.00 -3.06
C ILE A 552 18.60 -22.03 -4.48
N PHE A 553 19.34 -21.45 -5.42
CA PHE A 553 19.00 -21.33 -6.84
C PHE A 553 20.00 -22.06 -7.75
N GLU A 554 19.53 -22.42 -8.93
CA GLU A 554 20.26 -23.10 -9.99
C GLU A 554 19.83 -22.54 -11.37
N LEU A 555 20.81 -22.34 -12.26
CA LEU A 555 20.65 -21.90 -13.65
C LEU A 555 20.94 -23.09 -14.59
N GLY A 556 20.07 -23.33 -15.58
CA GLY A 556 20.36 -24.32 -16.62
C GLY A 556 19.30 -24.40 -17.72
N PHE A 557 19.44 -25.41 -18.58
CA PHE A 557 18.53 -25.66 -19.70
C PHE A 557 17.35 -26.54 -19.26
N PHE A 558 16.11 -26.09 -19.46
CA PHE A 558 14.90 -26.81 -19.08
C PHE A 558 13.86 -26.87 -20.21
N SER A 559 12.80 -27.67 -20.00
CA SER A 559 11.59 -27.75 -20.83
C SER A 559 10.38 -27.50 -19.94
N PRO A 560 9.55 -26.46 -20.19
CA PRO A 560 8.34 -26.21 -19.42
C PRO A 560 7.22 -27.20 -19.77
N GLY A 561 6.71 -27.91 -18.77
CA GLY A 561 5.55 -28.80 -18.92
C GLY A 561 5.77 -29.92 -19.94
N SER A 562 4.98 -29.89 -21.01
CA SER A 562 5.02 -30.83 -22.14
C SER A 562 5.89 -30.34 -23.32
N SER A 563 6.44 -29.13 -23.22
CA SER A 563 7.09 -28.42 -24.32
C SER A 563 8.41 -29.05 -24.75
N GLN A 564 8.51 -29.35 -26.05
CA GLN A 564 9.74 -29.87 -26.68
C GLN A 564 10.78 -28.76 -26.96
N LYS A 565 10.49 -27.51 -26.58
CA LYS A 565 11.41 -26.37 -26.70
C LYS A 565 12.32 -26.29 -25.47
N ARG A 566 13.58 -25.93 -25.69
CA ARG A 566 14.56 -25.69 -24.62
C ARG A 566 14.75 -24.21 -24.34
N TYR A 567 14.80 -23.89 -23.06
CA TYR A 567 15.01 -22.55 -22.55
C TYR A 567 16.10 -22.55 -21.48
N LEU A 568 16.89 -21.49 -21.42
CA LEU A 568 17.81 -21.22 -20.32
C LEU A 568 17.08 -20.37 -19.26
N GLY A 569 17.06 -20.84 -18.02
CA GLY A 569 16.38 -20.17 -16.91
C GLY A 569 16.89 -20.58 -15.53
N ILE A 570 16.42 -19.86 -14.51
CA ILE A 570 16.80 -20.03 -13.11
C ILE A 570 15.60 -20.63 -12.35
N TRP A 571 15.84 -21.60 -11.48
CA TRP A 571 14.85 -22.18 -10.57
C TRP A 571 15.41 -22.36 -9.15
N TYR A 572 14.52 -22.58 -8.18
CA TYR A 572 14.90 -23.03 -6.83
C TYR A 572 15.41 -24.47 -6.88
N LYS A 573 16.65 -24.71 -6.42
CA LYS A 573 17.31 -26.03 -6.43
C LYS A 573 16.68 -27.01 -5.43
N ASN A 574 16.41 -26.53 -4.22
CA ASN A 574 15.94 -27.37 -3.10
C ASN A 574 14.40 -27.50 -3.02
N ILE A 575 13.68 -27.16 -4.09
CA ILE A 575 12.21 -27.28 -4.17
C ILE A 575 11.85 -28.44 -5.10
N SER A 576 11.05 -29.39 -4.59
CA SER A 576 10.70 -30.66 -5.26
C SER A 576 9.94 -30.53 -6.59
N ILE A 577 9.30 -29.39 -6.82
CA ILE A 577 8.60 -29.04 -8.06
C ILE A 577 9.42 -27.96 -8.76
N GLN A 578 9.96 -28.24 -9.95
CA GLN A 578 10.86 -27.31 -10.67
C GLN A 578 10.21 -25.93 -10.82
N THR A 579 10.62 -24.99 -9.96
CA THR A 579 9.98 -23.68 -9.85
C THR A 579 10.88 -22.66 -10.50
N VAL A 580 10.69 -22.48 -11.80
CA VAL A 580 11.38 -21.46 -12.61
C VAL A 580 10.91 -20.07 -12.16
N VAL A 581 11.87 -19.14 -12.04
CA VAL A 581 11.67 -17.77 -11.57
C VAL A 581 12.15 -16.72 -12.58
N TRP A 582 13.02 -17.12 -13.52
CA TRP A 582 13.54 -16.27 -14.58
C TRP A 582 13.87 -17.12 -15.82
N VAL A 583 13.61 -16.58 -17.02
CA VAL A 583 13.88 -17.23 -18.32
C VAL A 583 14.43 -16.20 -19.29
N THR A 584 15.50 -16.53 -20.03
CA THR A 584 16.16 -15.55 -20.92
C THR A 584 15.63 -15.57 -22.36
N ASN A 585 15.66 -16.71 -23.04
CA ASN A 585 15.37 -16.82 -24.48
C ASN A 585 13.88 -17.01 -24.76
N ARG A 586 13.04 -16.19 -24.09
CA ARG A 586 11.58 -16.27 -24.10
C ARG A 586 10.98 -16.17 -25.51
N GLU A 587 11.53 -15.29 -26.34
CA GLU A 587 11.10 -15.07 -27.74
C GLU A 587 11.70 -16.09 -28.73
N ASN A 588 12.92 -16.57 -28.44
CA ASN A 588 13.70 -17.45 -29.31
C ASN A 588 13.97 -18.81 -28.62
N PRO A 589 12.97 -19.70 -28.53
CA PRO A 589 13.16 -21.06 -28.01
C PRO A 589 14.20 -21.85 -28.83
N ILE A 590 15.03 -22.63 -28.14
CA ILE A 590 15.95 -23.57 -28.77
C ILE A 590 15.17 -24.84 -29.13
N ASN A 591 15.49 -25.44 -30.29
CA ASN A 591 14.69 -26.52 -30.88
C ASN A 591 15.25 -27.93 -30.60
N ASP A 592 16.41 -28.03 -29.95
CA ASP A 592 17.18 -29.24 -29.69
C ASP A 592 18.01 -29.07 -28.38
N SER A 593 18.97 -29.96 -28.14
CA SER A 593 19.92 -29.90 -27.01
C SER A 593 21.28 -29.28 -27.36
N SER A 594 21.43 -28.61 -28.51
CA SER A 594 22.68 -27.92 -28.90
C SER A 594 22.87 -26.56 -28.22
N GLY A 595 22.05 -26.26 -27.21
CA GLY A 595 22.09 -25.01 -26.46
C GLY A 595 23.40 -24.86 -25.68
N THR A 596 24.09 -23.74 -25.90
CA THR A 596 25.32 -23.38 -25.19
C THR A 596 25.30 -21.91 -24.78
N LEU A 597 25.56 -21.66 -23.49
CA LEU A 597 25.80 -20.34 -22.92
C LEU A 597 27.30 -20.15 -22.72
N THR A 598 27.85 -19.05 -23.24
CA THR A 598 29.26 -18.66 -23.14
C THR A 598 29.38 -17.20 -22.72
N MET A 599 30.57 -16.76 -22.32
CA MET A 599 30.92 -15.34 -22.25
C MET A 599 31.88 -14.99 -23.39
N ASN A 600 31.62 -13.89 -24.10
CA ASN A 600 32.42 -13.45 -25.23
C ASN A 600 33.60 -12.54 -24.82
N SER A 601 34.44 -12.17 -25.79
CA SER A 601 35.55 -11.20 -25.62
C SER A 601 35.11 -9.75 -25.32
N THR A 602 33.82 -9.47 -25.13
CA THR A 602 33.32 -8.21 -24.57
C THR A 602 32.64 -8.39 -23.20
N GLY A 603 32.81 -9.54 -22.55
CA GLY A 603 32.25 -9.78 -21.22
C GLY A 603 30.73 -9.98 -21.23
N ASN A 604 30.14 -10.16 -22.41
CA ASN A 604 28.72 -10.38 -22.58
C ASN A 604 28.42 -11.87 -22.66
N LEU A 605 27.33 -12.27 -22.00
CA LEU A 605 26.80 -13.62 -22.17
C LEU A 605 26.21 -13.75 -23.55
N ILE A 606 26.49 -14.87 -24.21
CA ILE A 606 25.91 -15.26 -25.49
C ILE A 606 25.31 -16.65 -25.33
N LEU A 607 24.06 -16.79 -25.74
CA LEU A 607 23.37 -18.07 -25.90
C LEU A 607 23.32 -18.41 -27.40
N THR A 608 23.74 -19.62 -27.78
CA THR A 608 23.64 -20.11 -29.16
C THR A 608 22.92 -21.45 -29.27
N GLN A 609 22.34 -21.72 -30.44
CA GLN A 609 21.89 -23.04 -30.90
C GLN A 609 22.71 -23.39 -32.15
N ASN A 610 23.39 -24.54 -32.18
CA ASN A 610 24.26 -24.95 -33.29
C ASN A 610 25.22 -23.83 -33.78
N GLY A 611 25.78 -23.04 -32.85
CA GLY A 611 26.65 -21.89 -33.13
C GLY A 611 25.93 -20.61 -33.61
N SER A 612 24.63 -20.65 -33.87
CA SER A 612 23.82 -19.49 -34.26
C SER A 612 23.34 -18.72 -33.03
N LEU A 613 23.43 -17.38 -33.05
CA LEU A 613 23.02 -16.50 -31.95
C LEU A 613 21.51 -16.61 -31.66
N VAL A 614 21.16 -16.86 -30.40
CA VAL A 614 19.77 -16.96 -29.90
C VAL A 614 19.41 -15.77 -29.00
N TRP A 615 20.32 -15.41 -28.08
CA TRP A 615 20.16 -14.31 -27.13
C TRP A 615 21.54 -13.82 -26.62
N TYR A 616 21.64 -12.57 -26.16
CA TYR A 616 22.87 -12.02 -25.58
C TYR A 616 22.59 -10.87 -24.58
N THR A 617 23.53 -10.59 -23.68
CA THR A 617 23.53 -9.38 -22.84
C THR A 617 24.15 -8.19 -23.57
N ASN A 618 23.73 -6.96 -23.24
CA ASN A 618 24.26 -5.74 -23.84
C ASN A 618 24.98 -4.88 -22.78
N SER A 619 26.27 -5.16 -22.56
CA SER A 619 27.18 -4.34 -21.76
C SER A 619 28.25 -3.69 -22.65
N HIS A 620 28.56 -2.42 -22.38
CA HIS A 620 29.25 -1.51 -23.30
C HIS A 620 30.79 -1.43 -23.13
N LYS A 621 31.47 -2.48 -22.65
CA LYS A 621 32.92 -2.49 -22.38
C LYS A 621 33.59 -3.74 -22.98
N GLN A 622 34.84 -3.67 -23.45
CA GLN A 622 35.58 -4.81 -24.02
C GLN A 622 36.36 -5.58 -22.95
N ALA A 623 36.33 -6.92 -22.97
CA ALA A 623 36.97 -7.79 -21.97
C ALA A 623 38.44 -8.06 -22.30
N HIS A 624 39.32 -8.07 -21.29
CA HIS A 624 40.72 -8.44 -21.47
C HIS A 624 40.98 -9.93 -21.16
N ASN A 625 40.19 -10.52 -20.24
CA ASN A 625 40.02 -11.96 -20.05
C ASN A 625 38.59 -12.21 -19.48
N PRO A 626 37.61 -12.63 -20.30
CA PRO A 626 36.30 -13.04 -19.79
C PRO A 626 36.38 -14.43 -19.15
N ALA A 627 35.71 -14.65 -18.01
CA ALA A 627 35.72 -15.93 -17.31
C ALA A 627 34.33 -16.35 -16.80
N VAL A 628 34.08 -17.66 -16.80
CA VAL A 628 32.88 -18.27 -16.20
C VAL A 628 33.33 -19.15 -15.03
N GLU A 629 33.59 -18.50 -13.90
CA GLU A 629 33.99 -19.18 -12.67
C GLU A 629 32.78 -19.78 -11.94
N LEU A 630 32.69 -21.11 -11.96
CA LEU A 630 31.92 -21.85 -10.99
C LEU A 630 32.66 -21.79 -9.64
N LEU A 631 32.17 -20.95 -8.72
CA LEU A 631 32.67 -20.89 -7.33
C LEU A 631 32.16 -22.08 -6.49
N ASP A 632 32.41 -23.29 -6.99
CA ASP A 632 32.00 -24.55 -6.37
C ASP A 632 33.06 -24.96 -5.32
N LYS A 633 32.64 -25.07 -4.05
CA LYS A 633 33.37 -25.65 -2.90
C LYS A 633 34.68 -24.95 -2.51
N VAL A 634 34.58 -24.03 -1.53
CA VAL A 634 35.71 -23.74 -0.64
C VAL A 634 36.03 -24.99 0.19
N ALA A 635 37.29 -25.40 0.24
CA ALA A 635 37.72 -26.60 0.94
C ALA A 635 37.47 -26.54 2.46
N ILE A 636 37.08 -27.67 3.05
CA ILE A 636 37.07 -27.85 4.51
C ILE A 636 38.53 -27.96 4.97
N LEU A 637 39.00 -26.99 5.74
CA LEU A 637 40.25 -27.08 6.49
C LEU A 637 40.02 -27.93 7.76
N LEU A 638 40.89 -28.94 7.92
CA LEU A 638 41.17 -29.67 9.16
C LEU A 638 42.59 -29.31 9.62
#